data_AF-A0A8J8P498-F1
#
_entry.id   AF-A0A8J8P498-F1
#
_cell.length_a   1.000
_cell.length_b   1.000
_cell.length_c   1.000
_cell.angle_alpha   90.00
_cell.angle_beta   90.00
_cell.angle_gamma   90.00
#
_symmetry.space_group_name_H-M   'P 1'
#
loop_
_entity.id
_entity.type
_entity.pdbx_description
1 polymer ?
#
loop_
_entity_poly.entity_id
_entity_poly.type
_entity_poly.pdbx_seq_one_letter_code
_entity_poly.pdbx_strand_id
1 'polypeptide(L)'
;MAHQQKGRGGKGDEAVTAAEATLDRLKKDGQLNEDSHNVFLLKFRQLHTQLISQFEVERQLSSKATLLHKQLMTENLNLEKAQQQQKKNEETLRELENTIGEVNKDVETIQERRAALKAEIHLLESDKSDLENEISQKAAKAKAKLDPEIWRMEALIKEVNEEMAQTQLKIEREEAQNGDIEQKIGAMEKDKEEYRDKIEALQSDYMKDRDEPVRLGKGNENLRKAVEHLKADLEKLQQETKSHEEEAEKQSKVTGGLGKQVGELDAQLLEEDKAIKELVKDTRNMKQITNQHAEEQMRINNDQALIAQTLEENRRNVKYHEDLIKQLSKSLSEKLRAKVKIEVECKDWEQQMAVTEKEHTVVANLLKEKRKEMEGIAGHKGALDDEQKIFVGQLVKKGLEEKNMQAKIMKLKSDIVQHEKQVQQFQEEENKWIEEIKFLSTIREKMARTASQAMAQARETKEELKVKELLILDLTKKQQETEFRLNSFIALYEEVKNARNKYVSQIQNSSQDLAEMKERIKILQNEVEILRNESSEKDRAYIDIKHQVQKEIYKRDSLRAELNKKDFVYKQKKSIIGQKINEGDKLNLIINSLQKEMNDLIYKYEMACESRNYMGIQLIDRNDELCIYYEKCNIQENRLKEGEQTIRQKEEEIRMINLEHKERQRQLEVVHKSIPEVPKLAATVHTLKSSLDKEREKVNELSKMLENPDKHPHWRDLGGEDPDQEALQAKIQVLEERLNNKKENLLEKELVYEEVSNLAEKLRAQALDGRKSTLEIAEKINEYKARTTDLSRKMLATVSELSMFQSKALKMQQDKEEKERVIDEAMARLQQGMPPTDTAESEWEKIERKRVREDQNREERMQRKILEQQLPTIGTKTHALPRPNSYMPADIQIPRPYGSFAPFMPSEPGSSMRHILKPKVREIEY
;
A
#
# COMPACT_ATOMS: atom_id res chain seq x y z
N MET A 1 -69.63 16.36 42.38
CA MET A 1 -71.01 16.66 42.83
C MET A 1 -70.89 17.54 44.07
N ALA A 2 -71.33 18.81 44.05
CA ALA A 2 -70.98 19.77 45.11
C ALA A 2 -72.10 20.76 45.53
N HIS A 3 -73.34 20.55 45.08
CA HIS A 3 -74.44 21.52 45.29
C HIS A 3 -75.52 21.13 46.32
N GLN A 4 -75.43 19.97 46.97
CA GLN A 4 -76.42 19.50 47.97
C GLN A 4 -75.85 19.38 49.40
N GLN A 5 -75.19 20.42 49.94
CA GLN A 5 -74.69 20.34 51.33
C GLN A 5 -74.61 21.65 52.14
N LYS A 6 -75.24 22.76 51.71
CA LYS A 6 -75.34 24.00 52.51
C LYS A 6 -76.70 24.22 53.22
N GLY A 7 -77.69 23.34 53.03
CA GLY A 7 -79.08 23.57 53.44
C GLY A 7 -79.54 22.97 54.79
N ARG A 8 -78.63 22.59 55.71
CA ARG A 8 -79.00 21.94 56.98
C ARG A 8 -78.61 22.68 58.27
N GLY A 9 -77.91 23.81 58.19
CA GLY A 9 -77.52 24.58 59.39
C GLY A 9 -78.69 25.26 60.09
N GLY A 10 -79.52 26.01 59.35
CA GLY A 10 -80.57 26.86 59.94
C GLY A 10 -81.80 26.13 60.51
N LYS A 11 -81.99 24.84 60.21
CA LYS A 11 -83.20 24.11 60.63
C LYS A 11 -83.16 23.58 62.07
N GLY A 12 -82.05 23.76 62.79
CA GLY A 12 -81.96 23.44 64.22
C GLY A 12 -82.76 24.43 65.06
N ASP A 13 -82.43 25.72 64.97
CA ASP A 13 -83.03 26.76 65.81
C ASP A 13 -84.53 26.98 65.51
N GLU A 14 -84.96 26.81 64.25
CA GLU A 14 -86.38 26.79 63.88
C GLU A 14 -87.14 25.67 64.63
N ALA A 15 -86.55 24.48 64.73
CA ALA A 15 -87.17 23.34 65.42
C ALA A 15 -87.15 23.47 66.95
N VAL A 16 -86.10 24.05 67.53
CA VAL A 16 -86.07 24.43 68.96
C VAL A 16 -87.19 25.42 69.25
N THR A 17 -87.28 26.50 68.47
CA THR A 17 -88.28 27.56 68.68
C THR A 17 -89.70 27.01 68.58
N ALA A 18 -89.97 26.09 67.64
CA ALA A 18 -91.27 25.43 67.51
C ALA A 18 -91.59 24.46 68.67
N ALA A 19 -90.58 23.74 69.20
CA ALA A 19 -90.75 22.83 70.33
C ALA A 19 -90.99 23.57 71.66
N GLU A 20 -90.25 24.66 71.91
CA GLU A 20 -90.45 25.49 73.10
C GLU A 20 -91.80 26.24 73.01
N ALA A 21 -92.15 26.80 71.85
CA ALA A 21 -93.45 27.46 71.65
C ALA A 21 -94.66 26.51 71.78
N THR A 22 -94.51 25.20 71.51
CA THR A 22 -95.59 24.22 71.73
C THR A 22 -95.69 23.78 73.20
N LEU A 23 -94.58 23.64 73.92
CA LEU A 23 -94.58 23.43 75.38
C LEU A 23 -95.16 24.62 76.15
N ASP A 24 -94.91 25.86 75.68
CA ASP A 24 -95.52 27.08 76.23
C ASP A 24 -97.02 27.17 75.94
N ARG A 25 -97.47 26.69 74.78
CA ARG A 25 -98.90 26.65 74.43
C ARG A 25 -99.67 25.70 75.35
N LEU A 26 -99.15 24.49 75.54
CA LEU A 26 -99.73 23.50 76.47
C LEU A 26 -99.71 23.95 77.94
N LYS A 27 -98.78 24.82 78.33
CA LYS A 27 -98.78 25.51 79.64
C LYS A 27 -99.90 26.54 79.74
N LYS A 28 -100.11 27.36 78.70
CA LYS A 28 -101.21 28.35 78.64
C LYS A 28 -102.59 27.70 78.59
N ASP A 29 -102.72 26.55 77.93
CA ASP A 29 -103.97 25.79 77.81
C ASP A 29 -104.29 24.96 79.08
N GLY A 30 -103.49 25.11 80.15
CA GLY A 30 -103.76 24.53 81.48
C GLY A 30 -103.52 23.02 81.60
N GLN A 31 -102.93 22.37 80.59
CA GLN A 31 -102.77 20.91 80.54
C GLN A 31 -101.45 20.41 81.16
N LEU A 32 -100.56 21.31 81.57
CA LEU A 32 -99.26 21.00 82.16
C LEU A 32 -98.96 21.87 83.39
N ASN A 33 -98.71 21.22 84.53
CA ASN A 33 -98.15 21.89 85.72
C ASN A 33 -96.75 22.44 85.44
N GLU A 34 -96.39 23.52 86.15
CA GLU A 34 -95.15 24.27 85.91
C GLU A 34 -93.88 23.43 86.12
N ASP A 35 -93.82 22.60 87.16
CA ASP A 35 -92.72 21.65 87.39
C ASP A 35 -92.57 20.65 86.23
N SER A 36 -93.69 20.11 85.74
CA SER A 36 -93.71 19.16 84.63
C SER A 36 -93.22 19.80 83.33
N HIS A 37 -93.68 21.02 83.02
CA HIS A 37 -93.21 21.80 81.87
C HIS A 37 -91.68 22.04 81.97
N ASN A 38 -91.18 22.47 83.13
CA ASN A 38 -89.74 22.69 83.35
C ASN A 38 -88.91 21.40 83.17
N VAL A 39 -89.41 20.26 83.67
CA VAL A 39 -88.75 18.94 83.48
C VAL A 39 -88.73 18.52 82.01
N PHE A 40 -89.79 18.76 81.24
CA PHE A 40 -89.81 18.44 79.81
C PHE A 40 -88.93 19.38 78.98
N LEU A 41 -88.93 20.68 79.27
CA LEU A 41 -88.05 21.66 78.63
C LEU A 41 -86.56 21.32 78.87
N LEU A 42 -86.20 20.96 80.11
CA LEU A 42 -84.84 20.60 80.48
C LEU A 42 -84.40 19.28 79.83
N LYS A 43 -85.28 18.27 79.74
CA LYS A 43 -85.03 17.03 78.98
C LYS A 43 -84.88 17.29 77.48
N PHE A 44 -85.71 18.16 76.89
CA PHE A 44 -85.61 18.55 75.49
C PHE A 44 -84.27 19.23 75.20
N ARG A 45 -83.86 20.20 76.02
CA ARG A 45 -82.55 20.88 75.89
C ARG A 45 -81.37 19.92 76.06
N GLN A 46 -81.45 18.95 76.99
CA GLN A 46 -80.43 17.88 77.12
C GLN A 46 -80.34 17.00 75.87
N LEU A 47 -81.48 16.52 75.34
CA LEU A 47 -81.53 15.71 74.12
C LEU A 47 -81.05 16.51 72.89
N HIS A 48 -81.42 17.78 72.76
CA HIS A 48 -80.97 18.66 71.69
C HIS A 48 -79.46 18.90 71.75
N THR A 49 -78.90 19.11 72.95
CA THR A 49 -77.44 19.26 73.14
C THR A 49 -76.69 17.97 72.80
N GLN A 50 -77.23 16.81 73.19
CA GLN A 50 -76.67 15.51 72.80
C GLN A 50 -76.74 15.31 71.27
N LEU A 51 -77.86 15.64 70.64
CA LEU A 51 -78.07 15.53 69.19
C LEU A 51 -77.12 16.45 68.40
N ILE A 52 -76.92 17.69 68.83
CA ILE A 52 -75.90 18.59 68.26
C ILE A 52 -74.51 17.97 68.39
N SER A 53 -74.12 17.52 69.59
CA SER A 53 -72.79 16.92 69.78
C SER A 53 -72.59 15.64 68.93
N GLN A 54 -73.65 14.86 68.69
CA GLN A 54 -73.61 13.73 67.77
C GLN A 54 -73.46 14.18 66.31
N PHE A 55 -74.18 15.20 65.86
CA PHE A 55 -74.00 15.76 64.50
C PHE A 55 -72.62 16.43 64.31
N GLU A 56 -72.04 17.04 65.33
CA GLU A 56 -70.67 17.56 65.28
C GLU A 56 -69.64 16.43 65.19
N VAL A 57 -69.80 15.35 65.97
CA VAL A 57 -68.97 14.15 65.88
C VAL A 57 -69.14 13.47 64.51
N GLU A 58 -70.37 13.33 63.99
CA GLU A 58 -70.63 12.79 62.65
C GLU A 58 -69.97 13.65 61.56
N ARG A 59 -70.06 14.98 61.66
CA ARG A 59 -69.41 15.92 60.74
C ARG A 59 -67.88 15.84 60.81
N GLN A 60 -67.30 15.71 62.01
CA GLN A 60 -65.87 15.50 62.19
C GLN A 60 -65.42 14.14 61.62
N LEU A 61 -66.19 13.07 61.86
CA LEU A 61 -65.94 11.74 61.30
C LEU A 61 -66.06 11.73 59.77
N SER A 62 -67.04 12.43 59.20
CA SER A 62 -67.19 12.60 57.75
C SER A 62 -66.03 13.39 57.13
N SER A 63 -65.59 14.47 57.80
CA SER A 63 -64.39 15.22 57.39
C SER A 63 -63.11 14.39 57.50
N LYS A 64 -63.01 13.50 58.50
CA LYS A 64 -61.87 12.60 58.69
C LYS A 64 -61.90 11.45 57.68
N ALA A 65 -63.07 10.90 57.37
CA ALA A 65 -63.26 9.86 56.36
C ALA A 65 -62.94 10.37 54.95
N THR A 66 -63.36 11.60 54.60
CA THR A 66 -63.00 12.22 53.31
C THR A 66 -61.51 12.57 53.22
N LEU A 67 -60.87 13.00 54.31
CA LEU A 67 -59.42 13.18 54.37
C LEU A 67 -58.67 11.85 54.18
N LEU A 68 -59.04 10.81 54.93
CA LEU A 68 -58.45 9.48 54.85
C LEU A 68 -58.69 8.84 53.47
N HIS A 69 -59.85 9.02 52.86
CA HIS A 69 -60.13 8.55 51.50
C HIS A 69 -59.25 9.26 50.46
N LYS A 70 -59.02 10.58 50.62
CA LYS A 70 -58.09 11.32 49.76
C LYS A 70 -56.64 10.84 49.93
N GLN A 71 -56.21 10.58 51.16
CA GLN A 71 -54.89 10.00 51.46
C GLN A 71 -54.72 8.60 50.89
N LEU A 72 -55.73 7.74 51.04
CA LEU A 72 -55.75 6.39 50.48
C LEU A 72 -55.75 6.42 48.94
N MET A 73 -56.43 7.39 48.31
CA MET A 73 -56.36 7.59 46.86
C MET A 73 -54.97 8.04 46.39
N THR A 74 -54.28 8.91 47.15
CA THR A 74 -52.89 9.30 46.81
C THR A 74 -51.90 8.16 47.03
N GLU A 75 -52.05 7.36 48.09
CA GLU A 75 -51.20 6.19 48.30
C GLU A 75 -51.44 5.08 47.27
N ASN A 76 -52.69 4.83 46.89
CA ASN A 76 -52.99 3.92 45.78
C ASN A 76 -52.37 4.41 44.46
N LEU A 77 -52.39 5.71 44.17
CA LEU A 77 -51.73 6.28 42.98
C LEU A 77 -50.20 6.17 43.06
N ASN A 78 -49.61 6.32 44.24
CA ASN A 78 -48.17 6.14 44.45
C ASN A 78 -47.77 4.67 44.29
N LEU A 79 -48.58 3.75 44.82
CA LEU A 79 -48.38 2.30 44.74
C LEU A 79 -48.57 1.79 43.30
N GLU A 80 -49.55 2.31 42.56
CA GLU A 80 -49.73 2.01 41.13
C GLU A 80 -48.52 2.50 40.30
N LYS A 81 -48.03 3.72 40.54
CA LYS A 81 -46.80 4.22 39.92
C LYS A 81 -45.58 3.36 40.26
N ALA A 82 -45.45 2.92 41.52
CA ALA A 82 -44.38 2.04 41.94
C ALA A 82 -44.46 0.67 41.24
N GLN A 83 -45.65 0.09 41.10
CA GLN A 83 -45.87 -1.15 40.34
C GLN A 83 -45.59 -0.98 38.83
N GLN A 84 -45.98 0.16 38.24
CA GLN A 84 -45.65 0.46 36.84
C GLN A 84 -44.13 0.62 36.63
N GLN A 85 -43.43 1.25 37.58
CA GLN A 85 -41.97 1.36 37.53
C GLN A 85 -41.28 0.01 37.78
N GLN A 86 -41.79 -0.81 38.70
CA GLN A 86 -41.30 -2.17 38.94
C GLN A 86 -41.42 -3.03 37.66
N LYS A 87 -42.57 -3.02 36.98
CA LYS A 87 -42.77 -3.74 35.72
C LYS A 87 -41.77 -3.30 34.64
N LYS A 88 -41.56 -1.99 34.47
CA LYS A 88 -40.53 -1.47 33.55
C LYS A 88 -39.12 -1.93 33.93
N ASN A 89 -38.80 -1.94 35.22
CA ASN A 89 -37.50 -2.44 35.70
C ASN A 89 -37.35 -3.94 35.41
N GLU A 90 -38.40 -4.75 35.62
CA GLU A 90 -38.43 -6.19 35.30
C GLU A 90 -38.34 -6.46 33.78
N GLU A 91 -38.96 -5.62 32.95
CA GLU A 91 -38.85 -5.65 31.49
C GLU A 91 -37.40 -5.36 31.06
N THR A 92 -36.80 -4.26 31.53
CA THR A 92 -35.40 -3.92 31.23
C THR A 92 -34.39 -4.94 31.79
N LEU A 93 -34.68 -5.58 32.93
CA LEU A 93 -33.87 -6.67 33.45
C LEU A 93 -33.88 -7.88 32.52
N ARG A 94 -35.05 -8.28 32.00
CA ARG A 94 -35.15 -9.37 31.02
C ARG A 94 -34.47 -9.04 29.69
N GLU A 95 -34.54 -7.79 29.23
CA GLU A 95 -33.80 -7.34 28.05
C GLU A 95 -32.28 -7.44 28.29
N LEU A 96 -31.79 -7.00 29.45
CA LEU A 96 -30.39 -7.14 29.83
C LEU A 96 -29.96 -8.61 29.98
N GLU A 97 -30.75 -9.45 30.64
CA GLU A 97 -30.51 -10.90 30.76
C GLU A 97 -30.44 -11.59 29.39
N ASN A 98 -31.32 -11.22 28.45
CA ASN A 98 -31.28 -11.71 27.07
C ASN A 98 -30.00 -11.27 26.35
N THR A 99 -29.63 -9.99 26.41
CA THR A 99 -28.38 -9.51 25.76
C THR A 99 -27.12 -10.13 26.37
N ILE A 100 -27.10 -10.38 27.68
CA ILE A 100 -26.02 -11.14 28.35
C ILE A 100 -26.00 -12.59 27.83
N GLY A 101 -27.18 -13.22 27.66
CA GLY A 101 -27.31 -14.55 27.08
C GLY A 101 -26.90 -14.65 25.61
N GLU A 102 -27.00 -13.57 24.83
CA GLU A 102 -26.49 -13.47 23.46
C GLU A 102 -24.96 -13.27 23.45
N VAL A 103 -24.46 -12.28 24.21
CA VAL A 103 -23.02 -12.02 24.34
C VAL A 103 -22.24 -13.23 24.86
N ASN A 104 -22.82 -14.03 25.77
CA ASN A 104 -22.18 -15.26 26.23
C ASN A 104 -22.05 -16.32 25.11
N LYS A 105 -23.04 -16.46 24.22
CA LYS A 105 -22.96 -17.37 23.06
C LYS A 105 -21.94 -16.89 22.03
N ASP A 106 -21.87 -15.58 21.79
CA ASP A 106 -20.83 -14.99 20.95
C ASP A 106 -19.43 -15.26 21.54
N VAL A 107 -19.28 -15.12 22.86
CA VAL A 107 -18.03 -15.46 23.57
C VAL A 107 -17.70 -16.95 23.49
N GLU A 108 -18.67 -17.85 23.60
CA GLU A 108 -18.48 -19.30 23.42
C GLU A 108 -18.02 -19.65 21.98
N THR A 109 -18.73 -19.17 20.95
CA THR A 109 -18.35 -19.42 19.56
C THR A 109 -17.00 -18.80 19.18
N ILE A 110 -16.64 -17.65 19.77
CA ILE A 110 -15.30 -17.06 19.63
C ILE A 110 -14.23 -17.95 20.32
N GLN A 111 -14.53 -18.55 21.48
CA GLN A 111 -13.63 -19.48 22.16
C GLN A 111 -13.43 -20.78 21.37
N GLU A 112 -14.51 -21.39 20.86
CA GLU A 112 -14.46 -22.57 19.98
C GLU A 112 -13.62 -22.29 18.72
N ARG A 113 -13.89 -21.18 18.04
CA ARG A 113 -13.14 -20.77 16.85
C ARG A 113 -11.66 -20.49 17.16
N ARG A 114 -11.35 -19.93 18.34
CA ARG A 114 -9.98 -19.72 18.81
C ARG A 114 -9.28 -21.03 19.19
N ALA A 115 -10.01 -22.05 19.62
CA ALA A 115 -9.47 -23.40 19.84
C ALA A 115 -9.18 -24.10 18.50
N ALA A 116 -10.09 -24.03 17.53
CA ALA A 116 -9.89 -24.57 16.18
C ALA A 116 -8.66 -23.93 15.49
N LEU A 117 -8.56 -22.60 15.48
CA LEU A 117 -7.42 -21.88 14.91
C LEU A 117 -6.09 -22.23 15.60
N LYS A 118 -6.09 -22.53 16.91
CA LYS A 118 -4.88 -23.02 17.61
C LYS A 118 -4.45 -24.40 17.15
N ALA A 119 -5.39 -25.31 16.90
CA ALA A 119 -5.09 -26.64 16.39
C ALA A 119 -4.57 -26.59 14.93
N GLU A 120 -5.15 -25.71 14.12
CA GLU A 120 -4.70 -25.42 12.74
C GLU A 120 -3.29 -24.83 12.71
N ILE A 121 -2.98 -23.86 13.59
CA ILE A 121 -1.61 -23.32 13.74
C ILE A 121 -0.63 -24.42 14.15
N HIS A 122 -0.96 -25.28 15.13
CA HIS A 122 -0.07 -26.35 15.57
C HIS A 122 0.18 -27.41 14.46
N LEU A 123 -0.81 -27.68 13.61
CA LEU A 123 -0.62 -28.52 12.42
C LEU A 123 0.36 -27.86 11.43
N LEU A 124 0.13 -26.59 11.09
CA LEU A 124 0.99 -25.83 10.18
C LEU A 124 2.42 -25.64 10.71
N GLU A 125 2.61 -25.53 12.03
CA GLU A 125 3.92 -25.50 12.68
C GLU A 125 4.64 -26.86 12.59
N SER A 126 3.91 -27.98 12.66
CA SER A 126 4.45 -29.33 12.42
C SER A 126 4.83 -29.52 10.95
N ASP A 127 3.91 -29.22 10.03
CA ASP A 127 4.15 -29.33 8.58
C ASP A 127 5.34 -28.46 8.14
N LYS A 128 5.47 -27.25 8.71
CA LYS A 128 6.64 -26.39 8.51
C LYS A 128 7.93 -27.05 9.00
N SER A 129 7.94 -27.60 10.22
CA SER A 129 9.10 -28.32 10.76
C SER A 129 9.53 -29.48 9.85
N ASP A 130 8.57 -30.28 9.37
CA ASP A 130 8.85 -31.43 8.52
C ASP A 130 9.35 -31.01 7.13
N LEU A 131 8.81 -29.92 6.56
CA LEU A 131 9.31 -29.30 5.32
C LEU A 131 10.71 -28.68 5.49
N GLU A 132 11.00 -28.00 6.60
CA GLU A 132 12.35 -27.48 6.91
C GLU A 132 13.37 -28.63 7.06
N ASN A 133 12.97 -29.74 7.69
CA ASN A 133 13.77 -30.95 7.78
C ASN A 133 13.98 -31.62 6.40
N GLU A 134 12.96 -31.70 5.54
CA GLU A 134 13.11 -32.17 4.17
C GLU A 134 14.06 -31.30 3.35
N ILE A 135 13.92 -29.97 3.42
CA ILE A 135 14.77 -29.01 2.72
C ILE A 135 16.22 -29.14 3.19
N SER A 136 16.45 -29.23 4.51
CA SER A 136 17.76 -29.47 5.11
C SER A 136 18.38 -30.79 4.60
N GLN A 137 17.63 -31.89 4.60
CA GLN A 137 18.10 -33.17 4.04
C GLN A 137 18.38 -33.11 2.53
N LYS A 138 17.54 -32.42 1.75
CA LYS A 138 17.71 -32.25 0.30
C LYS A 138 18.96 -31.41 0.00
N ALA A 139 19.18 -30.33 0.74
CA ALA A 139 20.38 -29.50 0.66
C ALA A 139 21.65 -30.28 1.04
N ALA A 140 21.63 -31.04 2.14
CA ALA A 140 22.76 -31.88 2.54
C ALA A 140 23.09 -32.96 1.49
N LYS A 141 22.07 -33.64 0.94
CA LYS A 141 22.22 -34.66 -0.13
C LYS A 141 22.68 -34.06 -1.46
N ALA A 142 22.34 -32.80 -1.75
CA ALA A 142 22.87 -32.08 -2.92
C ALA A 142 24.34 -31.69 -2.71
N LYS A 143 24.67 -31.11 -1.55
CA LYS A 143 26.03 -30.67 -1.23
C LYS A 143 27.03 -31.82 -1.24
N ALA A 144 26.68 -32.95 -0.61
CA ALA A 144 27.49 -34.17 -0.62
C ALA A 144 27.68 -34.83 -2.01
N LYS A 145 26.93 -34.40 -3.03
CA LYS A 145 27.15 -34.78 -4.45
C LYS A 145 28.01 -33.76 -5.20
N LEU A 146 27.85 -32.47 -4.91
CA LEU A 146 28.61 -31.40 -5.54
C LEU A 146 30.05 -31.31 -5.02
N ASP A 147 30.31 -31.51 -3.73
CA ASP A 147 31.65 -31.35 -3.16
C ASP A 147 32.74 -32.21 -3.88
N PRO A 148 32.49 -33.49 -4.26
CA PRO A 148 33.42 -34.27 -5.08
C PRO A 148 33.55 -33.80 -6.54
N GLU A 149 32.48 -33.30 -7.15
CA GLU A 149 32.50 -32.78 -8.53
C GLU A 149 33.25 -31.45 -8.59
N ILE A 150 33.05 -30.56 -7.61
CA ILE A 150 33.81 -29.31 -7.46
C ILE A 150 35.30 -29.62 -7.32
N TRP A 151 35.69 -30.54 -6.44
CA TRP A 151 37.11 -30.92 -6.28
C TRP A 151 37.72 -31.47 -7.57
N ARG A 152 36.97 -32.27 -8.33
CA ARG A 152 37.41 -32.78 -9.65
C ARG A 152 37.55 -31.66 -10.68
N MET A 153 36.63 -30.70 -10.70
CA MET A 153 36.69 -29.54 -11.60
C MET A 153 37.82 -28.58 -11.22
N GLU A 154 38.09 -28.37 -9.94
CA GLU A 154 39.25 -27.61 -9.46
C GLU A 154 40.59 -28.26 -9.83
N ALA A 155 40.66 -29.61 -9.81
CA ALA A 155 41.83 -30.35 -10.29
C ALA A 155 42.03 -30.17 -11.82
N LEU A 156 40.98 -30.36 -12.61
CA LEU A 156 41.02 -30.13 -14.08
C LEU A 156 41.36 -28.67 -14.41
N ILE A 157 40.85 -27.70 -13.66
CA ILE A 157 41.20 -26.28 -13.83
C ILE A 157 42.68 -26.05 -13.53
N LYS A 158 43.30 -26.77 -12.59
CA LYS A 158 44.76 -26.68 -12.38
C LYS A 158 45.54 -27.28 -13.54
N GLU A 159 45.21 -28.49 -13.99
CA GLU A 159 45.87 -29.12 -15.14
C GLU A 159 45.80 -28.21 -16.38
N VAL A 160 44.62 -27.67 -16.71
CA VAL A 160 44.43 -26.74 -17.84
C VAL A 160 45.22 -25.43 -17.64
N ASN A 161 45.32 -24.88 -16.44
CA ASN A 161 46.15 -23.69 -16.20
C ASN A 161 47.66 -23.98 -16.30
N GLU A 162 48.11 -25.17 -15.91
CA GLU A 162 49.50 -25.60 -16.08
C GLU A 162 49.85 -25.91 -17.54
N GLU A 163 48.91 -26.48 -18.31
CA GLU A 163 49.01 -26.61 -19.77
C GLU A 163 49.02 -25.23 -20.46
N MET A 164 48.14 -24.30 -20.06
CA MET A 164 48.13 -22.93 -20.58
C MET A 164 49.43 -22.18 -20.29
N ALA A 165 50.02 -22.34 -19.10
CA ALA A 165 51.33 -21.77 -18.81
C ALA A 165 52.43 -22.36 -19.71
N GLN A 166 52.36 -23.67 -20.02
CA GLN A 166 53.30 -24.33 -20.92
C GLN A 166 53.10 -23.98 -22.40
N THR A 167 51.89 -23.66 -22.85
CA THR A 167 51.65 -23.16 -24.22
C THR A 167 52.03 -21.70 -24.35
N GLN A 168 51.78 -20.86 -23.34
CA GLN A 168 52.23 -19.46 -23.34
C GLN A 168 53.77 -19.37 -23.45
N LEU A 169 54.50 -20.19 -22.69
CA LEU A 169 55.98 -20.31 -22.77
C LEU A 169 56.50 -20.90 -24.11
N LYS A 170 55.64 -21.49 -24.95
CA LYS A 170 55.98 -21.87 -26.34
C LYS A 170 55.71 -20.71 -27.29
N ILE A 171 54.56 -20.05 -27.16
CA ILE A 171 54.19 -18.85 -27.92
C ILE A 171 55.26 -17.77 -27.77
N GLU A 172 55.68 -17.43 -26.55
CA GLU A 172 56.75 -16.44 -26.30
C GLU A 172 58.08 -16.79 -26.99
N ARG A 173 58.38 -18.09 -27.21
CA ARG A 173 59.59 -18.54 -27.91
C ARG A 173 59.42 -18.49 -29.42
N GLU A 174 58.25 -18.81 -29.94
CA GLU A 174 57.92 -18.71 -31.37
C GLU A 174 57.79 -17.24 -31.80
N GLU A 175 57.23 -16.36 -30.96
CA GLU A 175 57.22 -14.91 -31.15
C GLU A 175 58.64 -14.33 -31.15
N ALA A 176 59.51 -14.76 -30.23
CA ALA A 176 60.92 -14.35 -30.24
C ALA A 176 61.63 -14.82 -31.52
N GLN A 177 61.41 -16.06 -31.98
CA GLN A 177 61.98 -16.57 -33.23
C GLN A 177 61.42 -15.85 -34.46
N ASN A 178 60.12 -15.49 -34.47
CA ASN A 178 59.51 -14.70 -35.54
C ASN A 178 60.09 -13.29 -35.59
N GLY A 179 60.28 -12.60 -34.46
CA GLY A 179 60.97 -11.29 -34.43
C GLY A 179 62.42 -11.37 -34.95
N ASP A 180 63.11 -12.47 -34.65
CA ASP A 180 64.44 -12.78 -35.16
C ASP A 180 64.45 -13.03 -36.69
N ILE A 181 63.34 -13.51 -37.25
CA ILE A 181 63.13 -13.73 -38.69
C ILE A 181 62.71 -12.42 -39.37
N GLU A 182 61.82 -11.63 -38.77
CA GLU A 182 61.40 -10.30 -39.26
C GLU A 182 62.58 -9.34 -39.38
N GLN A 183 63.51 -9.34 -38.40
CA GLN A 183 64.75 -8.55 -38.51
C GLN A 183 65.63 -9.00 -39.70
N LYS A 184 65.69 -10.31 -39.99
CA LYS A 184 66.43 -10.85 -41.14
C LYS A 184 65.72 -10.54 -42.47
N ILE A 185 64.39 -10.55 -42.49
CA ILE A 185 63.58 -10.11 -43.65
C ILE A 185 63.81 -8.63 -43.90
N GLY A 186 63.67 -7.76 -42.89
CA GLY A 186 63.89 -6.32 -43.03
C GLY A 186 65.31 -5.95 -43.49
N ALA A 187 66.33 -6.72 -43.07
CA ALA A 187 67.69 -6.58 -43.61
C ALA A 187 67.76 -6.94 -45.10
N MET A 188 67.20 -8.10 -45.52
CA MET A 188 67.15 -8.49 -46.94
C MET A 188 66.27 -7.57 -47.80
N GLU A 189 65.22 -6.97 -47.24
CA GLU A 189 64.40 -5.98 -47.93
C GLU A 189 65.15 -4.66 -48.14
N LYS A 190 65.94 -4.22 -47.16
CA LYS A 190 66.83 -3.07 -47.32
C LYS A 190 67.93 -3.33 -48.35
N ASP A 191 68.58 -4.49 -48.33
CA ASP A 191 69.57 -4.88 -49.35
C ASP A 191 68.93 -4.88 -50.76
N LYS A 192 67.74 -5.46 -50.88
CA LYS A 192 66.92 -5.48 -52.11
C LYS A 192 66.53 -4.08 -52.57
N GLU A 193 66.28 -3.15 -51.67
CA GLU A 193 66.01 -1.74 -51.97
C GLU A 193 67.28 -1.03 -52.47
N GLU A 194 68.43 -1.23 -51.82
CA GLU A 194 69.70 -0.72 -52.36
C GLU A 194 70.07 -1.31 -53.73
N TYR A 195 69.73 -2.58 -54.01
CA TYR A 195 69.88 -3.16 -55.35
C TYR A 195 68.87 -2.59 -56.35
N ARG A 196 67.67 -2.20 -55.89
CA ARG A 196 66.67 -1.52 -56.72
C ARG A 196 67.17 -0.12 -57.12
N ASP A 197 67.71 0.66 -56.18
CA ASP A 197 68.31 1.98 -56.46
C ASP A 197 69.46 1.89 -57.45
N LYS A 198 70.32 0.85 -57.32
CA LYS A 198 71.42 0.57 -58.26
C LYS A 198 70.90 0.21 -59.66
N ILE A 199 69.76 -0.49 -59.76
CA ILE A 199 69.09 -0.79 -61.04
C ILE A 199 68.41 0.46 -61.62
N GLU A 200 67.74 1.28 -60.81
CA GLU A 200 67.08 2.51 -61.27
C GLU A 200 68.09 3.58 -61.72
N ALA A 201 69.27 3.66 -61.09
CA ALA A 201 70.39 4.46 -61.58
C ALA A 201 70.86 3.99 -62.96
N LEU A 202 71.13 2.68 -63.13
CA LEU A 202 71.53 2.11 -64.42
C LEU A 202 70.45 2.23 -65.50
N GLN A 203 69.16 2.16 -65.13
CA GLN A 203 68.05 2.43 -66.05
C GLN A 203 67.92 3.92 -66.39
N SER A 204 68.18 4.82 -65.43
CA SER A 204 68.22 6.27 -65.67
C SER A 204 69.27 6.63 -66.71
N ASP A 205 70.46 6.04 -66.62
CA ASP A 205 71.54 6.25 -67.59
C ASP A 205 71.25 5.58 -68.94
N TYR A 206 70.73 4.34 -68.95
CA TYR A 206 70.30 3.67 -70.18
C TYR A 206 69.16 4.41 -70.93
N MET A 207 68.26 5.09 -70.21
CA MET A 207 67.20 5.90 -70.83
C MET A 207 67.72 7.22 -71.39
N LYS A 208 68.73 7.85 -70.76
CA LYS A 208 69.41 9.06 -71.29
C LYS A 208 70.07 8.79 -72.65
N ASP A 209 70.74 7.65 -72.78
CA ASP A 209 71.39 7.21 -74.02
C ASP A 209 70.40 6.71 -75.11
N ARG A 210 69.11 6.56 -74.78
CA ARG A 210 68.09 5.96 -75.66
C ARG A 210 67.15 6.97 -76.32
N ASP A 211 66.79 8.05 -75.64
CA ASP A 211 65.61 8.86 -76.01
C ASP A 211 65.89 10.02 -77.00
N GLU A 212 67.11 10.19 -77.48
CA GLU A 212 67.47 11.24 -78.45
C GLU A 212 66.66 11.22 -79.78
N PRO A 213 66.25 10.06 -80.36
CA PRO A 213 65.57 10.01 -81.66
C PRO A 213 64.04 9.76 -81.64
N VAL A 214 63.36 9.73 -80.48
CA VAL A 214 61.95 9.26 -80.37
C VAL A 214 60.91 10.39 -80.15
N ARG A 215 61.34 11.66 -80.11
CA ARG A 215 60.53 12.82 -79.65
C ARG A 215 59.39 13.29 -80.59
N LEU A 216 58.85 12.45 -81.48
CA LEU A 216 57.83 12.79 -82.50
C LEU A 216 56.77 11.67 -82.70
N GLY A 217 55.95 11.38 -81.67
CA GLY A 217 55.27 10.07 -81.54
C GLY A 217 53.76 9.97 -81.23
N LYS A 218 52.91 10.96 -81.58
CA LYS A 218 51.41 10.88 -81.57
C LYS A 218 50.69 10.54 -80.23
N GLY A 219 49.93 11.49 -79.69
CA GLY A 219 48.84 11.20 -78.74
C GLY A 219 47.47 11.40 -79.41
N ASN A 220 46.69 10.33 -79.64
CA ASN A 220 45.37 10.45 -80.30
C ASN A 220 44.34 9.34 -79.97
N GLU A 221 44.53 8.56 -78.90
CA GLU A 221 43.65 7.42 -78.57
C GLU A 221 42.45 7.81 -77.67
N ASN A 222 42.48 8.99 -77.07
CA ASN A 222 41.62 9.35 -75.92
C ASN A 222 40.14 9.67 -76.25
N LEU A 223 39.72 9.66 -77.53
CA LEU A 223 38.34 9.98 -77.89
C LEU A 223 37.36 8.79 -77.85
N ARG A 224 37.84 7.55 -77.65
CA ARG A 224 37.04 6.35 -77.92
C ARG A 224 36.22 5.79 -76.74
N LYS A 225 36.54 6.16 -75.49
CA LYS A 225 35.96 5.54 -74.27
C LYS A 225 34.79 6.30 -73.64
N ALA A 226 34.43 7.49 -74.14
CA ALA A 226 33.39 8.34 -73.54
C ALA A 226 31.94 7.94 -73.89
N VAL A 227 31.74 7.00 -74.83
CA VAL A 227 30.42 6.72 -75.46
C VAL A 227 29.68 5.54 -74.81
N GLU A 228 30.37 4.67 -74.07
CA GLU A 228 29.79 3.41 -73.58
C GLU A 228 29.03 3.56 -72.25
N HIS A 229 29.44 4.49 -71.37
CA HIS A 229 28.84 4.63 -70.04
C HIS A 229 27.39 5.15 -70.04
N LEU A 230 26.98 5.97 -71.02
CA LEU A 230 25.65 6.61 -71.07
C LEU A 230 24.50 5.68 -71.49
N LYS A 231 24.73 4.37 -71.65
CA LYS A 231 23.69 3.38 -71.99
C LYS A 231 23.20 2.55 -70.81
N ALA A 232 23.95 2.48 -69.71
CA ALA A 232 23.64 1.59 -68.58
C ALA A 232 22.56 2.13 -67.61
N ASP A 233 22.34 3.44 -67.57
CA ASP A 233 21.45 4.07 -66.60
C ASP A 233 19.97 4.15 -67.05
N LEU A 234 19.70 3.78 -68.31
CA LEU A 234 18.34 3.81 -68.88
C LEU A 234 17.47 2.59 -68.53
N GLU A 235 18.07 1.46 -68.14
CA GLU A 235 17.34 0.20 -67.89
C GLU A 235 16.79 0.10 -66.46
N LYS A 236 17.41 0.76 -65.47
CA LYS A 236 17.03 0.64 -64.04
C LYS A 236 15.72 1.34 -63.70
N LEU A 237 15.45 2.50 -64.32
CA LEU A 237 14.27 3.34 -64.06
C LEU A 237 12.94 2.79 -64.62
N GLN A 238 12.95 1.67 -65.33
CA GLN A 238 11.73 1.01 -65.84
C GLN A 238 11.22 -0.13 -64.93
N GLN A 239 11.91 -0.44 -63.83
CA GLN A 239 11.57 -1.58 -62.98
C GLN A 239 10.85 -1.18 -61.67
N GLU A 240 11.05 0.06 -61.19
CA GLU A 240 10.46 0.56 -59.94
C GLU A 240 8.98 0.94 -60.07
N THR A 241 8.53 1.35 -61.27
CA THR A 241 7.14 1.79 -61.52
C THR A 241 6.08 0.68 -61.46
N LYS A 242 6.48 -0.60 -61.36
CA LYS A 242 5.54 -1.73 -61.27
C LYS A 242 5.21 -2.18 -59.85
N SER A 243 5.90 -1.69 -58.82
CA SER A 243 5.67 -2.15 -57.44
C SER A 243 4.51 -1.45 -56.71
N HIS A 244 4.00 -0.33 -57.24
CA HIS A 244 3.03 0.52 -56.53
C HIS A 244 1.61 0.53 -57.12
N GLU A 245 1.32 -0.27 -58.14
CA GLU A 245 -0.05 -0.44 -58.65
C GLU A 245 -0.82 -1.58 -57.94
N GLU A 246 -0.15 -2.58 -57.36
CA GLU A 246 -0.80 -3.75 -56.74
C GLU A 246 -1.25 -3.57 -55.27
N GLU A 247 -0.84 -2.49 -54.59
CA GLU A 247 -1.24 -2.20 -53.20
C GLU A 247 -2.54 -1.38 -53.10
N ALA A 248 -2.94 -0.69 -54.16
CA ALA A 248 -4.12 0.19 -54.16
C ALA A 248 -5.47 -0.56 -54.17
N GLU A 249 -5.54 -1.77 -54.75
CA GLU A 249 -6.82 -2.43 -55.02
C GLU A 249 -7.44 -3.17 -53.81
N LYS A 250 -6.68 -3.35 -52.72
CA LYS A 250 -7.09 -4.20 -51.57
C LYS A 250 -7.87 -3.47 -50.47
N GLN A 251 -8.03 -2.14 -50.53
CA GLN A 251 -8.78 -1.37 -49.53
C GLN A 251 -10.24 -1.03 -49.90
N SER A 252 -10.81 -1.64 -50.94
CA SER A 252 -12.17 -1.33 -51.43
C SER A 252 -13.27 -2.37 -51.14
N LYS A 253 -13.06 -3.33 -50.20
CA LYS A 253 -14.01 -4.45 -49.95
C LYS A 253 -14.29 -4.77 -48.46
N VAL A 254 -14.43 -3.76 -47.60
CA VAL A 254 -14.80 -3.95 -46.16
C VAL A 254 -16.05 -3.13 -45.74
N THR A 255 -16.79 -2.55 -46.68
CA THR A 255 -18.07 -1.86 -46.42
C THR A 255 -19.26 -2.76 -46.73
N GLY A 256 -19.56 -3.73 -45.86
CA GLY A 256 -20.68 -4.67 -46.07
C GLY A 256 -21.08 -5.59 -44.91
N GLY A 257 -20.56 -5.39 -43.69
CA GLY A 257 -20.77 -6.31 -42.55
C GLY A 257 -21.65 -5.82 -41.39
N LEU A 258 -21.89 -4.51 -41.27
CA LEU A 258 -22.42 -3.87 -40.05
C LEU A 258 -23.95 -4.00 -39.85
N GLY A 259 -24.57 -5.03 -40.41
CA GLY A 259 -26.02 -5.27 -40.35
C GLY A 259 -26.49 -6.39 -39.43
N LYS A 260 -25.59 -7.19 -38.84
CA LYS A 260 -25.96 -8.39 -38.05
C LYS A 260 -25.47 -8.43 -36.60
N GLN A 261 -24.41 -7.70 -36.26
CA GLN A 261 -23.80 -7.77 -34.91
C GLN A 261 -24.67 -7.21 -33.77
N VAL A 262 -25.73 -6.45 -34.08
CA VAL A 262 -26.61 -5.85 -33.04
C VAL A 262 -27.40 -6.92 -32.28
N GLY A 263 -27.86 -8.00 -32.96
CA GLY A 263 -28.69 -9.03 -32.33
C GLY A 263 -27.95 -10.02 -31.43
N GLU A 264 -26.63 -10.15 -31.58
CA GLU A 264 -25.81 -11.06 -30.76
C GLU A 264 -25.35 -10.41 -29.44
N LEU A 265 -25.24 -9.07 -29.42
CA LEU A 265 -24.83 -8.30 -28.23
C LEU A 265 -25.87 -8.35 -27.10
N ASP A 266 -27.17 -8.28 -27.41
CA ASP A 266 -28.24 -8.35 -26.41
C ASP A 266 -28.30 -9.71 -25.70
N ALA A 267 -27.90 -10.80 -26.37
CA ALA A 267 -27.79 -12.13 -25.76
C ALA A 267 -26.58 -12.22 -24.82
N GLN A 268 -25.43 -11.68 -25.23
CA GLN A 268 -24.19 -11.68 -24.44
C GLN A 268 -24.33 -10.85 -23.15
N LEU A 269 -25.04 -9.72 -23.19
CA LEU A 269 -25.31 -8.88 -22.02
C LEU A 269 -26.01 -9.63 -20.87
N LEU A 270 -26.87 -10.61 -21.17
CA LEU A 270 -27.63 -11.36 -20.16
C LEU A 270 -26.82 -12.54 -19.55
N GLU A 271 -25.69 -12.89 -20.18
CA GLU A 271 -24.71 -13.87 -19.68
C GLU A 271 -23.59 -13.18 -18.89
N GLU A 272 -23.10 -12.03 -19.37
CA GLU A 272 -22.27 -11.07 -18.62
C GLU A 272 -22.89 -10.73 -17.26
N ASP A 273 -24.20 -10.45 -17.19
CA ASP A 273 -24.87 -10.08 -15.94
C ASP A 273 -24.97 -11.23 -14.90
N LYS A 274 -24.67 -12.47 -15.30
CA LYS A 274 -24.44 -13.60 -14.38
C LYS A 274 -22.97 -13.67 -13.96
N ALA A 275 -22.04 -13.58 -14.92
CA ALA A 275 -20.60 -13.54 -14.64
C ALA A 275 -20.23 -12.38 -13.69
N ILE A 276 -20.88 -11.22 -13.81
CA ILE A 276 -20.74 -10.07 -12.91
C ILE A 276 -21.07 -10.44 -11.44
N LYS A 277 -22.03 -11.34 -11.20
CA LYS A 277 -22.42 -11.75 -9.83
C LYS A 277 -21.39 -12.70 -9.21
N GLU A 278 -20.74 -13.54 -10.01
CA GLU A 278 -19.61 -14.37 -9.56
C GLU A 278 -18.35 -13.52 -9.37
N LEU A 279 -18.01 -12.64 -10.33
CA LEU A 279 -16.91 -11.69 -10.23
C LEU A 279 -17.05 -10.73 -9.03
N VAL A 280 -18.26 -10.39 -8.58
CA VAL A 280 -18.47 -9.62 -7.33
C VAL A 280 -18.15 -10.46 -6.09
N LYS A 281 -18.39 -11.77 -6.12
CA LYS A 281 -18.00 -12.73 -5.08
C LYS A 281 -16.47 -12.87 -5.04
N ASP A 282 -15.84 -13.04 -6.19
CA ASP A 282 -14.38 -13.14 -6.30
C ASP A 282 -13.66 -11.83 -6.02
N THR A 283 -14.26 -10.67 -6.35
CA THR A 283 -13.76 -9.35 -5.90
C THR A 283 -13.79 -9.23 -4.36
N ARG A 284 -14.67 -9.97 -3.67
CA ARG A 284 -14.72 -10.03 -2.21
C ARG A 284 -13.61 -10.94 -1.65
N ASN A 285 -13.44 -12.12 -2.25
CA ASN A 285 -12.35 -13.05 -1.93
C ASN A 285 -10.96 -12.40 -2.17
N MET A 286 -10.76 -11.77 -3.32
CA MET A 286 -9.53 -11.04 -3.68
C MET A 286 -9.25 -9.85 -2.76
N LYS A 287 -10.27 -9.19 -2.20
CA LYS A 287 -10.07 -8.17 -1.15
C LYS A 287 -9.58 -8.77 0.16
N GLN A 288 -10.02 -9.97 0.49
CA GLN A 288 -9.55 -10.70 1.66
C GLN A 288 -8.09 -11.12 1.47
N ILE A 289 -7.76 -11.67 0.29
CA ILE A 289 -6.39 -12.06 -0.09
C ILE A 289 -5.45 -10.84 -0.17
N THR A 290 -5.89 -9.69 -0.70
CA THR A 290 -5.04 -8.48 -0.74
C THR A 290 -4.81 -7.86 0.64
N ASN A 291 -5.76 -7.98 1.57
CA ASN A 291 -5.52 -7.61 2.96
C ASN A 291 -4.53 -8.57 3.64
N GLN A 292 -4.69 -9.88 3.43
CA GLN A 292 -3.75 -10.90 3.93
C GLN A 292 -2.34 -10.66 3.38
N HIS A 293 -2.18 -10.44 2.07
CA HIS A 293 -0.89 -10.08 1.48
C HIS A 293 -0.33 -8.73 1.97
N ALA A 294 -1.16 -7.77 2.38
CA ALA A 294 -0.66 -6.53 3.00
C ALA A 294 -0.11 -6.77 4.42
N GLU A 295 -0.80 -7.58 5.22
CA GLU A 295 -0.31 -8.02 6.54
C GLU A 295 0.95 -8.90 6.42
N GLU A 296 1.00 -9.75 5.39
CA GLU A 296 2.11 -10.64 5.08
C GLU A 296 3.31 -9.90 4.48
N GLN A 297 3.10 -8.86 3.68
CA GLN A 297 4.18 -7.93 3.27
C GLN A 297 4.71 -7.13 4.45
N MET A 298 3.87 -6.76 5.43
CA MET A 298 4.33 -6.14 6.67
C MET A 298 5.15 -7.12 7.53
N ARG A 299 4.79 -8.41 7.57
CA ARG A 299 5.64 -9.48 8.17
C ARG A 299 6.96 -9.63 7.42
N ILE A 300 6.93 -9.82 6.10
CA ILE A 300 8.12 -9.98 5.26
C ILE A 300 9.06 -8.77 5.38
N ASN A 301 8.54 -7.54 5.51
CA ASN A 301 9.39 -6.35 5.74
C ASN A 301 10.06 -6.37 7.12
N ASN A 302 9.37 -6.82 8.18
CA ASN A 302 9.96 -6.99 9.51
C ASN A 302 10.99 -8.14 9.53
N ASP A 303 10.68 -9.26 8.87
CA ASP A 303 11.59 -10.40 8.74
C ASP A 303 12.82 -10.02 7.91
N GLN A 304 12.67 -9.22 6.85
CA GLN A 304 13.79 -8.63 6.09
C GLN A 304 14.65 -7.69 6.95
N ALA A 305 14.06 -6.91 7.86
CA ALA A 305 14.83 -6.09 8.79
C ALA A 305 15.62 -6.95 9.81
N LEU A 306 15.02 -8.03 10.31
CA LEU A 306 15.67 -8.99 11.21
C LEU A 306 16.78 -9.79 10.50
N ILE A 307 16.55 -10.17 9.24
CA ILE A 307 17.55 -10.80 8.36
C ILE A 307 18.67 -9.81 8.03
N ALA A 308 18.39 -8.53 7.80
CA ALA A 308 19.41 -7.51 7.58
C ALA A 308 20.29 -7.32 8.84
N GLN A 309 19.69 -7.27 10.03
CA GLN A 309 20.42 -7.17 11.30
C GLN A 309 21.30 -8.40 11.56
N THR A 310 20.77 -9.61 11.39
CA THR A 310 21.53 -10.86 11.58
C THR A 310 22.58 -11.07 10.47
N LEU A 311 22.35 -10.59 9.24
CA LEU A 311 23.40 -10.52 8.21
C LEU A 311 24.49 -9.51 8.57
N GLU A 312 24.19 -8.42 9.26
CA GLU A 312 25.21 -7.48 9.72
C GLU A 312 26.05 -8.06 10.87
N GLU A 313 25.43 -8.75 11.84
CA GLU A 313 26.14 -9.51 12.87
C GLU A 313 26.98 -10.64 12.26
N ASN A 314 26.44 -11.40 11.31
CA ASN A 314 27.22 -12.41 10.60
C ASN A 314 28.36 -11.81 9.78
N ARG A 315 28.22 -10.60 9.19
CA ARG A 315 29.34 -9.89 8.55
C ARG A 315 30.40 -9.45 9.56
N ARG A 316 30.02 -9.04 10.77
CA ARG A 316 30.96 -8.72 11.87
C ARG A 316 31.71 -9.99 12.32
N ASN A 317 31.00 -11.12 12.45
CA ASN A 317 31.58 -12.42 12.81
C ASN A 317 32.51 -12.96 11.70
N VAL A 318 32.09 -12.91 10.43
CA VAL A 318 32.95 -13.27 9.28
C VAL A 318 34.20 -12.42 9.25
N LYS A 319 34.10 -11.10 9.46
CA LYS A 319 35.28 -10.22 9.49
C LYS A 319 36.22 -10.54 10.66
N TYR A 320 35.68 -10.86 11.84
CA TYR A 320 36.47 -11.35 12.98
C TYR A 320 37.18 -12.67 12.65
N HIS A 321 36.49 -13.62 12.00
CA HIS A 321 37.10 -14.87 11.56
C HIS A 321 38.13 -14.68 10.43
N GLU A 322 37.91 -13.77 9.49
CA GLU A 322 38.89 -13.40 8.47
C GLU A 322 40.16 -12.83 9.11
N ASP A 323 40.03 -11.91 10.07
CA ASP A 323 41.18 -11.29 10.73
C ASP A 323 41.92 -12.29 11.64
N LEU A 324 41.20 -13.23 12.26
CA LEU A 324 41.78 -14.40 12.93
C LEU A 324 42.49 -15.34 11.95
N ILE A 325 41.93 -15.58 10.75
CA ILE A 325 42.56 -16.37 9.68
C ILE A 325 43.80 -15.64 9.14
N LYS A 326 43.82 -14.30 9.04
CA LYS A 326 45.01 -13.51 8.69
C LYS A 326 46.11 -13.65 9.76
N GLN A 327 45.76 -13.65 11.04
CA GLN A 327 46.71 -13.93 12.13
C GLN A 327 47.25 -15.37 12.10
N LEU A 328 46.37 -16.35 11.94
CA LEU A 328 46.73 -17.77 11.89
C LEU A 328 47.59 -18.09 10.65
N SER A 329 47.20 -17.62 9.47
CA SER A 329 47.97 -17.80 8.22
C SER A 329 49.32 -17.08 8.25
N LYS A 330 49.42 -15.91 8.91
CA LYS A 330 50.71 -15.28 9.19
C LYS A 330 51.59 -16.19 10.06
N SER A 331 51.07 -16.69 11.18
CA SER A 331 51.81 -17.63 12.05
C SER A 331 52.17 -18.95 11.35
N LEU A 332 51.33 -19.40 10.41
CA LEU A 332 51.58 -20.57 9.57
C LEU A 332 52.70 -20.28 8.57
N SER A 333 52.74 -19.09 7.96
CA SER A 333 53.81 -18.67 7.05
C SER A 333 55.17 -18.52 7.76
N GLU A 334 55.16 -18.09 9.02
CA GLU A 334 56.35 -18.01 9.88
C GLU A 334 56.85 -19.42 10.23
N LYS A 335 55.95 -20.35 10.58
CA LYS A 335 56.27 -21.78 10.76
C LYS A 335 56.72 -22.45 9.46
N LEU A 336 56.16 -22.09 8.31
CA LEU A 336 56.55 -22.62 7.00
C LEU A 336 57.95 -22.15 6.61
N ARG A 337 58.28 -20.87 6.88
CA ARG A 337 59.65 -20.34 6.72
C ARG A 337 60.64 -21.04 7.65
N ALA A 338 60.26 -21.34 8.89
CA ALA A 338 61.07 -22.16 9.79
C ALA A 338 61.28 -23.59 9.25
N LYS A 339 60.21 -24.24 8.74
CA LYS A 339 60.31 -25.57 8.10
C LYS A 339 61.23 -25.56 6.88
N VAL A 340 61.08 -24.59 5.97
CA VAL A 340 61.95 -24.44 4.79
C VAL A 340 63.40 -24.20 5.20
N LYS A 341 63.66 -23.42 6.26
CA LYS A 341 65.01 -23.21 6.79
C LYS A 341 65.62 -24.52 7.34
N ILE A 342 64.84 -25.31 8.07
CA ILE A 342 65.23 -26.65 8.54
C ILE A 342 65.43 -27.61 7.36
N GLU A 343 64.64 -27.52 6.28
CA GLU A 343 64.82 -28.35 5.07
C GLU A 343 66.07 -27.97 4.27
N VAL A 344 66.47 -26.70 4.26
CA VAL A 344 67.77 -26.27 3.70
C VAL A 344 68.91 -26.78 4.59
N GLU A 345 68.82 -26.59 5.92
CA GLU A 345 69.81 -27.11 6.87
C GLU A 345 69.95 -28.64 6.75
N CYS A 346 68.83 -29.38 6.62
CA CYS A 346 68.84 -30.82 6.34
C CYS A 346 69.50 -31.17 4.99
N LYS A 347 69.27 -30.40 3.92
CA LYS A 347 69.93 -30.62 2.62
C LYS A 347 71.42 -30.31 2.65
N ASP A 348 71.86 -29.38 3.50
CA ASP A 348 73.28 -29.13 3.73
C ASP A 348 73.91 -30.29 4.53
N TRP A 349 73.20 -30.86 5.51
CA TRP A 349 73.62 -32.10 6.19
C TRP A 349 73.63 -33.32 5.25
N GLU A 350 72.64 -33.48 4.36
CA GLU A 350 72.61 -34.54 3.33
C GLU A 350 73.80 -34.40 2.36
N GLN A 351 74.14 -33.18 1.93
CA GLN A 351 75.31 -32.92 1.11
C GLN A 351 76.62 -33.21 1.85
N GLN A 352 76.73 -32.85 3.13
CA GLN A 352 77.89 -33.21 3.97
C GLN A 352 78.00 -34.73 4.13
N MET A 353 76.90 -35.44 4.37
CA MET A 353 76.88 -36.91 4.40
C MET A 353 77.35 -37.50 3.06
N ALA A 354 76.82 -37.01 1.93
CA ALA A 354 77.24 -37.45 0.59
C ALA A 354 78.70 -37.10 0.23
N VAL A 355 79.32 -36.12 0.91
CA VAL A 355 80.78 -35.88 0.85
C VAL A 355 81.51 -36.92 1.71
N THR A 356 81.08 -37.17 2.95
CA THR A 356 81.72 -38.21 3.79
C THR A 356 81.56 -39.63 3.24
N GLU A 357 80.49 -39.95 2.50
CA GLU A 357 80.36 -41.22 1.76
C GLU A 357 81.34 -41.31 0.59
N LYS A 358 81.65 -40.19 -0.08
CA LYS A 358 82.72 -40.13 -1.10
C LYS A 358 84.09 -40.31 -0.46
N GLU A 359 84.34 -39.74 0.71
CA GLU A 359 85.56 -39.99 1.48
C GLU A 359 85.66 -41.46 1.93
N HIS A 360 84.57 -42.05 2.42
CA HIS A 360 84.51 -43.47 2.76
C HIS A 360 84.76 -44.39 1.56
N THR A 361 84.24 -44.07 0.37
CA THR A 361 84.50 -44.87 -0.84
C THR A 361 85.92 -44.68 -1.39
N VAL A 362 86.53 -43.50 -1.25
CA VAL A 362 87.96 -43.27 -1.52
C VAL A 362 88.82 -44.09 -0.54
N VAL A 363 88.53 -44.07 0.75
CA VAL A 363 89.23 -44.90 1.77
C VAL A 363 89.04 -46.40 1.50
N ALA A 364 87.85 -46.84 1.09
CA ALA A 364 87.59 -48.23 0.72
C ALA A 364 88.35 -48.67 -0.54
N ASN A 365 88.61 -47.77 -1.48
CA ASN A 365 89.43 -48.03 -2.66
C ASN A 365 90.93 -48.05 -2.34
N LEU A 366 91.42 -47.11 -1.51
CA LEU A 366 92.79 -47.15 -0.97
C LEU A 366 93.06 -48.46 -0.19
N LEU A 367 92.07 -48.97 0.55
CA LEU A 367 92.14 -50.29 1.21
C LEU A 367 92.10 -51.48 0.25
N LYS A 368 91.65 -51.32 -1.01
CA LYS A 368 91.78 -52.33 -2.07
C LYS A 368 93.15 -52.26 -2.74
N GLU A 369 93.69 -51.07 -2.99
CA GLU A 369 95.02 -50.88 -3.56
C GLU A 369 96.10 -51.41 -2.60
N LYS A 370 96.04 -51.06 -1.30
CA LYS A 370 96.94 -51.59 -0.26
C LYS A 370 96.77 -53.08 0.04
N ARG A 371 95.68 -53.72 -0.41
CA ARG A 371 95.57 -55.20 -0.44
C ARG A 371 96.27 -55.80 -1.67
N LYS A 372 96.15 -55.19 -2.84
CA LYS A 372 96.83 -55.66 -4.07
C LYS A 372 98.36 -55.52 -4.01
N GLU A 373 98.89 -54.50 -3.33
CA GLU A 373 100.33 -54.35 -3.13
C GLU A 373 100.96 -55.52 -2.32
N MET A 374 100.17 -56.25 -1.51
CA MET A 374 100.66 -57.37 -0.69
C MET A 374 100.73 -58.72 -1.43
N GLU A 375 100.14 -58.85 -2.63
CA GLU A 375 100.19 -60.08 -3.45
C GLU A 375 101.23 -59.98 -4.60
N GLY A 376 101.94 -58.86 -4.71
CA GLY A 376 102.74 -58.48 -5.89
C GLY A 376 104.20 -58.95 -5.96
N ILE A 377 104.69 -59.79 -5.03
CA ILE A 377 106.13 -60.16 -4.96
C ILE A 377 106.39 -61.63 -5.35
N ALA A 378 106.14 -61.98 -6.62
CA ALA A 378 106.71 -63.16 -7.32
C ALA A 378 106.35 -63.17 -8.83
N GLY A 379 106.83 -62.22 -9.64
CA GLY A 379 106.21 -62.01 -10.97
C GLY A 379 107.03 -61.33 -12.09
N HIS A 380 108.34 -61.60 -12.19
CA HIS A 380 109.18 -61.29 -13.36
C HIS A 380 109.16 -59.85 -13.95
N LYS A 381 110.25 -59.11 -13.69
CA LYS A 381 110.92 -58.41 -14.81
C LYS A 381 111.43 -59.49 -15.79
N GLY A 382 111.53 -59.27 -17.09
CA GLY A 382 111.40 -58.03 -17.85
C GLY A 382 112.46 -58.08 -18.94
N ALA A 383 112.06 -58.28 -20.19
CA ALA A 383 112.98 -58.58 -21.28
C ALA A 383 113.48 -57.30 -21.96
N LEU A 384 114.80 -57.09 -21.94
CA LEU A 384 115.65 -56.54 -23.02
C LEU A 384 117.04 -56.22 -22.45
N ASP A 385 118.06 -56.86 -22.99
CA ASP A 385 119.29 -56.19 -23.44
C ASP A 385 119.94 -57.08 -24.50
N ASP A 386 120.54 -56.46 -25.52
CA ASP A 386 121.06 -57.14 -26.71
C ASP A 386 122.59 -57.37 -26.63
N GLU A 387 123.07 -58.12 -27.62
CA GLU A 387 124.39 -57.95 -28.27
C GLU A 387 125.68 -58.64 -27.71
N GLN A 388 126.42 -59.23 -28.68
CA GLN A 388 127.88 -59.49 -28.76
C GLN A 388 128.56 -60.82 -28.28
N LYS A 389 128.78 -61.71 -29.28
CA LYS A 389 130.09 -62.24 -29.77
C LYS A 389 130.82 -63.42 -29.06
N ILE A 390 131.48 -64.25 -29.92
CA ILE A 390 132.68 -65.13 -29.70
C ILE A 390 132.45 -66.46 -28.90
N PHE A 391 133.08 -67.64 -29.15
CA PHE A 391 133.73 -68.32 -30.32
C PHE A 391 134.13 -69.80 -29.92
N VAL A 392 134.45 -70.71 -30.87
CA VAL A 392 135.01 -72.11 -30.71
C VAL A 392 134.05 -73.20 -30.14
N GLY A 393 134.13 -74.52 -30.44
CA GLY A 393 134.79 -75.32 -31.51
C GLY A 393 135.38 -76.74 -31.14
N GLN A 394 135.40 -77.71 -32.09
CA GLN A 394 136.21 -78.99 -32.21
C GLN A 394 135.69 -80.40 -31.73
N LEU A 395 136.51 -81.47 -31.97
CA LEU A 395 136.11 -82.72 -32.72
C LEU A 395 137.23 -83.83 -32.82
N VAL A 396 136.96 -85.17 -32.71
CA VAL A 396 137.99 -86.28 -32.86
C VAL A 396 137.46 -87.67 -33.40
N LYS A 397 138.30 -88.73 -33.65
CA LYS A 397 137.98 -89.97 -34.48
C LYS A 397 138.79 -91.31 -34.23
N LYS A 398 138.21 -92.51 -34.54
CA LYS A 398 138.73 -93.94 -34.80
C LYS A 398 139.58 -94.66 -33.70
N GLY A 399 139.94 -95.99 -33.74
CA GLY A 399 139.61 -97.18 -34.61
C GLY A 399 140.64 -98.37 -34.54
N LEU A 400 140.55 -99.38 -35.44
CA LEU A 400 141.51 -100.50 -35.79
C LEU A 400 141.42 -101.89 -35.06
N GLU A 401 141.93 -103.04 -35.60
CA GLU A 401 141.67 -103.84 -36.86
C GLU A 401 142.35 -105.30 -36.80
N GLU A 402 142.81 -106.02 -37.87
CA GLU A 402 143.07 -107.54 -37.93
C GLU A 402 144.58 -108.08 -37.96
N LYS A 403 145.08 -109.33 -38.30
CA LYS A 403 144.70 -110.67 -38.97
C LYS A 403 145.84 -111.79 -38.80
N ASN A 404 145.79 -113.09 -39.31
CA ASN A 404 146.96 -113.96 -39.85
C ASN A 404 146.84 -115.51 -40.24
N MET A 405 147.93 -116.19 -40.77
CA MET A 405 147.96 -117.31 -41.81
C MET A 405 149.34 -118.12 -42.02
N GLN A 406 149.47 -119.23 -42.87
CA GLN A 406 150.56 -119.57 -43.92
C GLN A 406 151.26 -121.02 -44.05
N ALA A 407 151.68 -121.53 -45.28
CA ALA A 407 152.81 -122.53 -45.62
C ALA A 407 153.09 -122.85 -47.17
N LYS A 408 154.17 -123.60 -47.61
CA LYS A 408 154.69 -123.72 -49.06
C LYS A 408 155.56 -124.97 -49.57
N ILE A 409 155.42 -125.30 -50.90
CA ILE A 409 156.40 -125.68 -52.03
C ILE A 409 157.44 -126.86 -52.01
N MET A 410 157.51 -127.66 -53.12
CA MET A 410 158.74 -128.19 -53.83
C MET A 410 158.45 -128.99 -55.14
N LYS A 411 158.84 -128.53 -56.38
CA LYS A 411 159.05 -129.41 -57.59
C LYS A 411 159.66 -128.83 -58.90
N LEU A 412 160.65 -127.93 -58.82
CA LEU A 412 161.24 -127.11 -59.92
C LEU A 412 162.04 -127.87 -61.03
N LYS A 413 161.52 -128.97 -61.56
CA LYS A 413 162.02 -129.71 -62.75
C LYS A 413 160.92 -130.14 -63.73
N SER A 414 159.67 -129.74 -63.48
CA SER A 414 158.54 -129.89 -64.42
C SER A 414 158.59 -128.82 -65.53
N ASP A 415 159.26 -127.71 -65.20
CA ASP A 415 158.83 -126.37 -65.57
C ASP A 415 159.14 -126.07 -67.04
N ILE A 416 160.21 -126.64 -67.61
CA ILE A 416 160.58 -126.49 -69.03
C ILE A 416 159.50 -127.08 -69.95
N VAL A 417 158.99 -128.28 -69.65
CA VAL A 417 157.90 -128.91 -70.42
C VAL A 417 156.54 -128.24 -70.12
N GLN A 418 156.44 -127.56 -68.99
CA GLN A 418 155.23 -126.86 -68.57
C GLN A 418 155.09 -125.49 -69.26
N HIS A 419 156.19 -124.78 -69.53
CA HIS A 419 156.17 -123.46 -70.18
C HIS A 419 155.71 -123.50 -71.64
N GLU A 420 156.16 -124.47 -72.45
CA GLU A 420 155.66 -124.62 -73.83
C GLU A 420 154.15 -124.89 -73.86
N LYS A 421 153.63 -125.60 -72.86
CA LYS A 421 152.20 -125.89 -72.72
C LYS A 421 151.38 -124.70 -72.20
N GLN A 422 151.99 -123.82 -71.39
CA GLN A 422 151.34 -122.60 -70.87
C GLN A 422 151.04 -121.58 -71.97
N VAL A 423 151.90 -121.46 -73.00
CA VAL A 423 151.69 -120.48 -74.09
C VAL A 423 150.38 -120.73 -74.85
N GLN A 424 150.03 -121.99 -75.11
CA GLN A 424 148.75 -122.34 -75.74
C GLN A 424 147.55 -122.06 -74.81
N GLN A 425 147.69 -122.32 -73.50
CA GLN A 425 146.62 -122.07 -72.53
C GLN A 425 146.29 -120.57 -72.40
N PHE A 426 147.30 -119.69 -72.38
CA PHE A 426 147.05 -118.24 -72.29
C PHE A 426 146.33 -117.69 -73.54
N GLN A 427 146.55 -118.25 -74.74
CA GLN A 427 145.79 -117.85 -75.94
C GLN A 427 144.32 -118.28 -75.89
N GLU A 428 143.99 -119.40 -75.24
CA GLU A 428 142.58 -119.76 -74.98
C GLU A 428 141.93 -118.92 -73.87
N GLU A 429 142.70 -118.44 -72.89
CA GLU A 429 142.21 -117.56 -71.83
C GLU A 429 141.96 -116.12 -72.34
N GLU A 430 142.89 -115.56 -73.12
CA GLU A 430 142.77 -114.21 -73.69
C GLU A 430 141.46 -114.04 -74.49
N ASN A 431 141.11 -115.02 -75.33
CA ASN A 431 139.86 -114.99 -76.09
C ASN A 431 138.61 -115.00 -75.19
N LYS A 432 138.60 -115.76 -74.08
CA LYS A 432 137.49 -115.78 -73.11
C LYS A 432 137.32 -114.43 -72.42
N TRP A 433 138.42 -113.78 -72.02
CA TRP A 433 138.38 -112.44 -71.43
C TRP A 433 137.85 -111.37 -72.41
N ILE A 434 138.16 -111.48 -73.70
CA ILE A 434 137.65 -110.58 -74.75
C ILE A 434 136.13 -110.74 -74.94
N GLU A 435 135.57 -111.94 -74.79
CA GLU A 435 134.11 -112.15 -74.84
C GLU A 435 133.40 -111.61 -73.60
N GLU A 436 133.95 -111.85 -72.40
CA GLU A 436 133.37 -111.33 -71.14
C GLU A 436 133.37 -109.78 -71.12
N ILE A 437 134.43 -109.14 -71.60
CA ILE A 437 134.51 -107.67 -71.73
C ILE A 437 133.41 -107.13 -72.67
N LYS A 438 133.13 -107.81 -73.79
CA LYS A 438 132.02 -107.43 -74.69
C LYS A 438 130.67 -107.56 -73.97
N PHE A 439 130.44 -108.67 -73.27
CA PHE A 439 129.21 -108.92 -72.52
C PHE A 439 128.95 -107.83 -71.47
N LEU A 440 129.93 -107.57 -70.60
CA LEU A 440 129.87 -106.53 -69.56
C LEU A 440 129.67 -105.13 -70.16
N SER A 441 130.26 -104.81 -71.31
CA SER A 441 130.03 -103.54 -72.00
C SER A 441 128.57 -103.37 -72.44
N THR A 442 127.92 -104.43 -72.96
CA THR A 442 126.49 -104.36 -73.32
C THR A 442 125.57 -104.22 -72.10
N ILE A 443 125.93 -104.81 -70.95
CA ILE A 443 125.22 -104.61 -69.69
C ILE A 443 125.35 -103.16 -69.22
N ARG A 444 126.56 -102.58 -69.27
CA ARG A 444 126.80 -101.18 -68.89
C ARG A 444 125.97 -100.21 -69.74
N GLU A 445 125.86 -100.45 -71.05
CA GLU A 445 125.01 -99.65 -71.93
C GLU A 445 123.51 -99.82 -71.62
N LYS A 446 123.03 -101.03 -71.37
CA LYS A 446 121.63 -101.26 -70.97
C LYS A 446 121.30 -100.51 -69.66
N MET A 447 122.17 -100.61 -68.65
CA MET A 447 122.02 -99.92 -67.37
C MET A 447 122.06 -98.38 -67.52
N ALA A 448 122.91 -97.85 -68.40
CA ALA A 448 122.96 -96.41 -68.66
C ALA A 448 121.65 -95.91 -69.33
N ARG A 449 121.10 -96.68 -70.28
CA ARG A 449 119.82 -96.35 -70.94
C ARG A 449 118.65 -96.40 -69.96
N THR A 450 118.54 -97.43 -69.11
CA THR A 450 117.45 -97.52 -68.13
C THR A 450 117.54 -96.44 -67.05
N ALA A 451 118.74 -96.11 -66.57
CA ALA A 451 118.95 -95.00 -65.64
C ALA A 451 118.54 -93.65 -66.25
N SER A 452 118.88 -93.40 -67.52
CA SER A 452 118.46 -92.19 -68.24
C SER A 452 116.94 -92.13 -68.45
N GLN A 453 116.29 -93.26 -68.73
CA GLN A 453 114.85 -93.34 -68.92
C GLN A 453 114.08 -93.10 -67.61
N ALA A 454 114.56 -93.67 -66.49
CA ALA A 454 114.02 -93.39 -65.16
C ALA A 454 114.21 -91.92 -64.75
N MET A 455 115.36 -91.30 -65.07
CA MET A 455 115.56 -89.87 -64.85
C MET A 455 114.63 -88.98 -65.69
N ALA A 456 114.27 -89.39 -66.91
CA ALA A 456 113.29 -88.66 -67.72
C ALA A 456 111.90 -88.72 -67.09
N GLN A 457 111.41 -89.92 -66.75
CA GLN A 457 110.11 -90.11 -66.08
C GLN A 457 110.02 -89.39 -64.73
N ALA A 458 111.11 -89.33 -63.97
CA ALA A 458 111.20 -88.60 -62.70
C ALA A 458 111.20 -87.05 -62.86
N ARG A 459 111.48 -86.53 -64.07
CA ARG A 459 111.28 -85.11 -64.39
C ARG A 459 109.85 -84.84 -64.85
N GLU A 460 109.36 -85.66 -65.78
CA GLU A 460 108.01 -85.60 -66.33
C GLU A 460 106.94 -85.61 -65.21
N THR A 461 106.97 -86.61 -64.33
CA THR A 461 106.07 -86.70 -63.16
C THR A 461 106.22 -85.53 -62.17
N LYS A 462 107.39 -84.90 -62.09
CA LYS A 462 107.62 -83.70 -61.24
C LYS A 462 107.12 -82.42 -61.89
N GLU A 463 107.03 -82.38 -63.22
CA GLU A 463 106.41 -81.28 -63.96
C GLU A 463 104.88 -81.43 -63.97
N GLU A 464 104.36 -82.65 -64.13
CA GLU A 464 102.94 -82.96 -63.88
C GLU A 464 102.50 -82.57 -62.46
N LEU A 465 103.30 -82.90 -61.43
CA LEU A 465 103.01 -82.55 -60.04
C LEU A 465 102.81 -81.03 -59.89
N LYS A 466 103.71 -80.21 -60.43
CA LYS A 466 103.59 -78.74 -60.42
C LYS A 466 102.31 -78.26 -61.13
N VAL A 467 101.95 -78.87 -62.25
CA VAL A 467 100.71 -78.54 -62.97
C VAL A 467 99.48 -78.89 -62.13
N LYS A 468 99.50 -79.99 -61.36
CA LYS A 468 98.43 -80.32 -60.40
C LYS A 468 98.42 -79.37 -59.20
N GLU A 469 99.57 -79.00 -58.64
CA GLU A 469 99.68 -78.02 -57.55
C GLU A 469 99.10 -76.66 -57.95
N LEU A 470 99.43 -76.15 -59.14
CA LEU A 470 98.87 -74.91 -59.70
C LEU A 470 97.35 -75.03 -59.92
N LEU A 471 96.87 -76.15 -60.46
CA LEU A 471 95.44 -76.39 -60.66
C LEU A 471 94.66 -76.43 -59.35
N ILE A 472 95.22 -77.04 -58.29
CA ILE A 472 94.63 -77.01 -56.94
C ILE A 472 94.54 -75.57 -56.44
N LEU A 473 95.61 -74.78 -56.59
CA LEU A 473 95.67 -73.39 -56.14
C LEU A 473 94.59 -72.52 -56.82
N ASP A 474 94.35 -72.70 -58.11
CA ASP A 474 93.30 -71.97 -58.84
C ASP A 474 91.89 -72.50 -58.55
N LEU A 475 91.72 -73.78 -58.22
CA LEU A 475 90.44 -74.32 -57.75
C LEU A 475 90.10 -73.81 -56.34
N THR A 476 91.07 -73.72 -55.42
CA THR A 476 90.88 -73.14 -54.09
C THR A 476 90.51 -71.66 -54.16
N LYS A 477 91.15 -70.87 -55.03
CA LYS A 477 90.73 -69.47 -55.28
C LYS A 477 89.29 -69.39 -55.78
N LYS A 478 88.91 -70.23 -56.75
CA LYS A 478 87.53 -70.28 -57.26
C LYS A 478 86.52 -70.66 -56.19
N GLN A 479 86.85 -71.60 -55.29
CA GLN A 479 86.03 -71.92 -54.13
C GLN A 479 85.83 -70.68 -53.24
N GLN A 480 86.92 -70.01 -52.85
CA GLN A 480 86.87 -68.79 -52.02
C GLN A 480 86.07 -67.66 -52.67
N GLU A 481 86.19 -67.45 -53.99
CA GLU A 481 85.33 -66.53 -54.73
C GLU A 481 83.85 -66.92 -54.68
N THR A 482 83.52 -68.21 -54.83
CA THR A 482 82.12 -68.67 -54.76
C THR A 482 81.54 -68.57 -53.35
N GLU A 483 82.33 -68.85 -52.31
CA GLU A 483 81.92 -68.67 -50.90
C GLU A 483 81.71 -67.19 -50.56
N PHE A 484 82.59 -66.30 -51.02
CA PHE A 484 82.44 -64.85 -50.85
C PHE A 484 81.16 -64.34 -51.54
N ARG A 485 80.90 -64.76 -52.78
CA ARG A 485 79.67 -64.42 -53.51
C ARG A 485 78.43 -64.99 -52.80
N LEU A 486 78.47 -66.23 -52.32
CA LEU A 486 77.36 -66.84 -51.59
C LEU A 486 77.03 -66.08 -50.30
N ASN A 487 78.05 -65.74 -49.50
CA ASN A 487 77.89 -64.93 -48.29
C ASN A 487 77.34 -63.53 -48.60
N SER A 488 77.78 -62.90 -49.70
CA SER A 488 77.23 -61.63 -50.18
C SER A 488 75.75 -61.74 -50.57
N PHE A 489 75.32 -62.84 -51.18
CA PHE A 489 73.90 -63.07 -51.50
C PHE A 489 73.06 -63.38 -50.26
N ILE A 490 73.60 -64.08 -49.26
CA ILE A 490 72.94 -64.32 -47.97
C ILE A 490 72.70 -63.00 -47.24
N ALA A 491 73.70 -62.11 -47.19
CA ALA A 491 73.56 -60.78 -46.61
C ALA A 491 72.48 -59.95 -47.32
N LEU A 492 72.51 -59.91 -48.66
CA LEU A 492 71.52 -59.19 -49.47
C LEU A 492 70.10 -59.76 -49.29
N TYR A 493 69.96 -61.07 -49.11
CA TYR A 493 68.68 -61.72 -48.83
C TYR A 493 68.14 -61.35 -47.44
N GLU A 494 68.99 -61.32 -46.40
CA GLU A 494 68.59 -60.84 -45.08
C GLU A 494 68.19 -59.35 -45.10
N GLU A 495 68.89 -58.48 -45.84
CA GLU A 495 68.48 -57.08 -46.03
C GLU A 495 67.10 -56.97 -46.68
N VAL A 496 66.86 -57.68 -47.80
CA VAL A 496 65.55 -57.68 -48.49
C VAL A 496 64.43 -58.26 -47.62
N LYS A 497 64.71 -59.32 -46.85
CA LYS A 497 63.81 -59.93 -45.87
C LYS A 497 63.47 -58.94 -44.74
N ASN A 498 64.46 -58.22 -44.21
CA ASN A 498 64.25 -57.21 -43.17
C ASN A 498 63.50 -55.98 -43.70
N ALA A 499 63.79 -55.53 -44.92
CA ALA A 499 63.02 -54.48 -45.61
C ALA A 499 61.56 -54.90 -45.82
N ARG A 500 61.31 -56.12 -46.32
CA ARG A 500 59.96 -56.71 -46.45
C ARG A 500 59.24 -56.71 -45.09
N ASN A 501 59.87 -57.22 -44.03
CA ASN A 501 59.26 -57.27 -42.70
C ASN A 501 58.93 -55.87 -42.16
N LYS A 502 59.80 -54.88 -42.39
CA LYS A 502 59.55 -53.48 -42.07
C LYS A 502 58.33 -52.93 -42.82
N TYR A 503 58.23 -53.16 -44.13
CA TYR A 503 57.07 -52.73 -44.91
C TYR A 503 55.78 -53.44 -44.50
N VAL A 504 55.81 -54.73 -44.18
CA VAL A 504 54.64 -55.46 -43.65
C VAL A 504 54.17 -54.87 -42.32
N SER A 505 55.09 -54.56 -41.40
CA SER A 505 54.76 -53.87 -40.15
C SER A 505 54.21 -52.45 -40.39
N GLN A 506 54.80 -51.67 -41.30
CA GLN A 506 54.28 -50.35 -41.64
C GLN A 506 52.87 -50.40 -42.27
N ILE A 507 52.59 -51.39 -43.12
CA ILE A 507 51.26 -51.61 -43.70
C ILE A 507 50.26 -52.02 -42.63
N GLN A 508 50.65 -52.92 -41.71
CA GLN A 508 49.79 -53.34 -40.60
C GLN A 508 49.44 -52.16 -39.67
N ASN A 509 50.44 -51.38 -39.26
CA ASN A 509 50.24 -50.18 -38.45
C ASN A 509 49.33 -49.17 -39.19
N SER A 510 49.64 -48.85 -40.45
CA SER A 510 48.82 -47.91 -41.26
C SER A 510 47.38 -48.39 -41.43
N SER A 511 47.15 -49.72 -41.47
CA SER A 511 45.81 -50.30 -41.54
C SER A 511 45.07 -50.27 -40.19
N GLN A 512 45.80 -50.29 -39.08
CA GLN A 512 45.23 -50.07 -37.74
C GLN A 512 44.91 -48.58 -37.53
N ASP A 513 45.85 -47.68 -37.83
CA ASP A 513 45.65 -46.23 -37.78
C ASP A 513 44.41 -45.81 -38.60
N LEU A 514 44.23 -46.39 -39.80
CA LEU A 514 43.09 -46.14 -40.67
C LEU A 514 41.77 -46.75 -40.16
N ALA A 515 41.82 -47.79 -39.32
CA ALA A 515 40.64 -48.32 -38.62
C ALA A 515 40.27 -47.43 -37.43
N GLU A 516 41.23 -47.07 -36.58
CA GLU A 516 41.04 -46.17 -35.44
C GLU A 516 40.51 -44.79 -35.89
N MET A 517 41.04 -44.25 -36.98
CA MET A 517 40.53 -42.99 -37.56
C MET A 517 39.11 -43.12 -38.13
N LYS A 518 38.71 -44.29 -38.67
CA LYS A 518 37.32 -44.53 -39.09
C LYS A 518 36.36 -44.61 -37.91
N GLU A 519 36.75 -45.27 -36.82
CA GLU A 519 35.95 -45.28 -35.59
C GLU A 519 35.86 -43.89 -34.97
N ARG A 520 36.96 -43.13 -34.94
CA ARG A 520 36.96 -41.73 -34.48
C ARG A 520 36.08 -40.83 -35.33
N ILE A 521 36.08 -40.97 -36.66
CA ILE A 521 35.15 -40.26 -37.56
C ILE A 521 33.69 -40.64 -37.24
N LYS A 522 33.40 -41.92 -37.00
CA LYS A 522 32.05 -42.39 -36.66
C LYS A 522 31.57 -41.85 -35.31
N ILE A 523 32.45 -41.79 -34.31
CA ILE A 523 32.16 -41.16 -33.01
C ILE A 523 31.85 -39.67 -33.21
N LEU A 524 32.68 -38.94 -33.95
CA LEU A 524 32.46 -37.51 -34.25
C LEU A 524 31.19 -37.26 -35.08
N GLN A 525 30.78 -38.19 -35.95
CA GLN A 525 29.49 -38.12 -36.64
C GLN A 525 28.31 -38.25 -35.68
N ASN A 526 28.34 -39.23 -34.77
CA ASN A 526 27.34 -39.37 -33.71
C ASN A 526 27.30 -38.13 -32.80
N GLU A 527 28.47 -37.58 -32.43
CA GLU A 527 28.61 -36.35 -31.63
C GLU A 527 27.89 -35.17 -32.30
N VAL A 528 28.10 -34.99 -33.61
CA VAL A 528 27.44 -33.94 -34.40
C VAL A 528 25.93 -34.14 -34.52
N GLU A 529 25.44 -35.39 -34.57
CA GLU A 529 24.01 -35.68 -34.54
C GLU A 529 23.39 -35.40 -33.16
N ILE A 530 24.06 -35.76 -32.07
CA ILE A 530 23.65 -35.44 -30.70
C ILE A 530 23.58 -33.92 -30.50
N LEU A 531 24.64 -33.18 -30.88
CA LEU A 531 24.69 -31.72 -30.76
C LEU A 531 23.62 -31.02 -31.61
N ARG A 532 23.28 -31.56 -32.79
CA ARG A 532 22.15 -31.06 -33.61
C ARG A 532 20.80 -31.29 -32.94
N ASN A 533 20.60 -32.45 -32.32
CA ASN A 533 19.37 -32.75 -31.59
C ASN A 533 19.26 -31.85 -30.34
N GLU A 534 20.32 -31.69 -29.56
CA GLU A 534 20.35 -30.73 -28.43
C GLU A 534 20.07 -29.29 -28.87
N SER A 535 20.61 -28.84 -29.99
CA SER A 535 20.31 -27.51 -30.54
C SER A 535 18.82 -27.39 -30.86
N SER A 536 18.26 -28.35 -31.60
CA SER A 536 16.83 -28.38 -31.97
C SER A 536 15.90 -28.42 -30.74
N GLU A 537 16.29 -29.09 -29.66
CA GLU A 537 15.53 -29.10 -28.40
C GLU A 537 15.64 -27.76 -27.65
N LYS A 538 16.84 -27.16 -27.60
CA LYS A 538 17.05 -25.83 -27.01
C LYS A 538 16.33 -24.73 -27.80
N ASP A 539 16.29 -24.82 -29.13
CA ASP A 539 15.56 -23.91 -30.02
C ASP A 539 14.03 -24.01 -29.78
N ARG A 540 13.49 -25.22 -29.62
CA ARG A 540 12.08 -25.43 -29.25
C ARG A 540 11.77 -24.86 -27.87
N ALA A 541 12.58 -25.18 -26.86
CA ALA A 541 12.41 -24.66 -25.51
C ALA A 541 12.50 -23.12 -25.47
N TYR A 542 13.37 -22.51 -26.26
CA TYR A 542 13.46 -21.05 -26.41
C TYR A 542 12.18 -20.46 -27.05
N ILE A 543 11.61 -21.10 -28.07
CA ILE A 543 10.33 -20.68 -28.67
C ILE A 543 9.18 -20.78 -27.65
N ASP A 544 9.11 -21.86 -26.87
CA ASP A 544 8.09 -22.02 -25.84
C ASP A 544 8.22 -20.99 -24.71
N ILE A 545 9.45 -20.73 -24.24
CA ILE A 545 9.73 -19.66 -23.25
C ILE A 545 9.34 -18.29 -23.83
N LYS A 546 9.66 -18.00 -25.10
CA LYS A 546 9.27 -16.76 -25.78
C LYS A 546 7.75 -16.62 -25.88
N HIS A 547 7.03 -17.71 -26.15
CA HIS A 547 5.57 -17.73 -26.14
C HIS A 547 4.97 -17.56 -24.74
N GLN A 548 5.59 -18.10 -23.69
CA GLN A 548 5.19 -17.85 -22.30
C GLN A 548 5.40 -16.39 -21.90
N VAL A 549 6.60 -15.83 -22.16
CA VAL A 549 6.91 -14.42 -21.90
C VAL A 549 5.92 -13.48 -22.61
N GLN A 550 5.56 -13.79 -23.86
CA GLN A 550 4.55 -13.00 -24.59
C GLN A 550 3.15 -13.08 -23.95
N LYS A 551 2.74 -14.25 -23.43
CA LYS A 551 1.48 -14.40 -22.68
C LYS A 551 1.49 -13.61 -21.36
N GLU A 552 2.60 -13.63 -20.62
CA GLU A 552 2.72 -12.86 -19.38
C GLU A 552 2.79 -11.34 -19.64
N ILE A 553 3.37 -10.90 -20.77
CA ILE A 553 3.29 -9.50 -21.22
C ILE A 553 1.83 -9.09 -21.47
N TYR A 554 1.04 -9.89 -22.19
CA TYR A 554 -0.37 -9.59 -22.43
C TYR A 554 -1.18 -9.57 -21.12
N LYS A 555 -0.97 -10.52 -20.20
CA LYS A 555 -1.58 -10.50 -18.86
C LYS A 555 -1.21 -9.23 -18.08
N ARG A 556 0.09 -8.88 -18.03
CA ARG A 556 0.60 -7.68 -17.36
C ARG A 556 -0.09 -6.41 -17.87
N ASP A 557 -0.24 -6.27 -19.18
CA ASP A 557 -0.80 -5.06 -19.77
C ASP A 557 -2.34 -5.02 -19.69
N SER A 558 -3.03 -6.18 -19.68
CA SER A 558 -4.44 -6.27 -19.28
C SER A 558 -4.65 -5.84 -17.83
N LEU A 559 -3.85 -6.39 -16.90
CA LEU A 559 -3.90 -6.03 -15.48
C LEU A 559 -3.57 -4.55 -15.23
N ARG A 560 -2.69 -3.94 -16.04
CA ARG A 560 -2.43 -2.49 -16.02
C ARG A 560 -3.63 -1.67 -16.53
N ALA A 561 -4.29 -2.11 -17.59
CA ALA A 561 -5.50 -1.46 -18.09
C ALA A 561 -6.64 -1.53 -17.06
N GLU A 562 -6.82 -2.70 -16.42
CA GLU A 562 -7.76 -2.88 -15.31
C GLU A 562 -7.39 -2.03 -14.10
N LEU A 563 -6.13 -2.03 -13.66
CA LEU A 563 -5.66 -1.21 -12.55
C LEU A 563 -5.97 0.26 -12.81
N ASN A 564 -5.60 0.80 -13.98
CA ASN A 564 -5.92 2.17 -14.39
C ASN A 564 -7.44 2.45 -14.36
N LYS A 565 -8.28 1.49 -14.77
CA LYS A 565 -9.76 1.59 -14.72
C LYS A 565 -10.28 1.61 -13.27
N LYS A 566 -9.74 0.79 -12.37
CA LYS A 566 -10.08 0.82 -10.93
C LYS A 566 -9.59 2.12 -10.27
N ASP A 567 -8.41 2.61 -10.64
CA ASP A 567 -7.80 3.85 -10.17
C ASP A 567 -8.62 5.08 -10.54
N PHE A 568 -9.13 5.12 -11.77
CA PHE A 568 -10.05 6.17 -12.23
C PHE A 568 -11.35 6.17 -11.41
N VAL A 569 -11.95 5.00 -11.19
CA VAL A 569 -13.16 4.86 -10.35
C VAL A 569 -12.87 5.22 -8.89
N TYR A 570 -11.69 4.89 -8.36
CA TYR A 570 -11.27 5.30 -7.01
C TYR A 570 -11.13 6.83 -6.91
N LYS A 571 -10.47 7.49 -7.88
CA LYS A 571 -10.35 8.96 -7.95
C LYS A 571 -11.72 9.63 -8.06
N GLN A 572 -12.63 9.09 -8.88
CA GLN A 572 -14.01 9.57 -9.00
C GLN A 572 -14.78 9.43 -7.68
N LYS A 573 -14.73 8.27 -7.01
CA LYS A 573 -15.36 8.06 -5.70
C LYS A 573 -14.76 8.94 -4.61
N LYS A 574 -13.44 9.16 -4.61
CA LYS A 574 -12.77 10.09 -3.69
C LYS A 574 -13.23 11.54 -3.89
N SER A 575 -13.47 11.95 -5.15
CA SER A 575 -14.06 13.27 -5.46
C SER A 575 -15.50 13.39 -4.93
N ILE A 576 -16.33 12.35 -5.11
CA ILE A 576 -17.71 12.31 -4.58
C ILE A 576 -17.70 12.35 -3.04
N ILE A 577 -16.81 11.61 -2.38
CA ILE A 577 -16.64 11.66 -0.92
C ILE A 577 -16.22 13.06 -0.46
N GLY A 578 -15.29 13.72 -1.16
CA GLY A 578 -14.92 15.11 -0.89
C GLY A 578 -16.09 16.09 -1.04
N GLN A 579 -16.94 15.91 -2.07
CA GLN A 579 -18.17 16.68 -2.21
C GLN A 579 -19.14 16.43 -1.06
N LYS A 580 -19.32 15.18 -0.60
CA LYS A 580 -20.21 14.85 0.53
C LYS A 580 -19.68 15.29 1.89
N ILE A 581 -18.37 15.36 2.09
CA ILE A 581 -17.77 16.03 3.26
C ILE A 581 -18.10 17.53 3.21
N ASN A 582 -17.84 18.20 2.09
CA ASN A 582 -18.14 19.63 1.92
C ASN A 582 -19.65 19.96 2.01
N GLU A 583 -20.55 19.04 1.67
CA GLU A 583 -21.99 19.15 1.92
C GLU A 583 -22.32 18.96 3.41
N GLY A 584 -21.70 17.96 4.07
CA GLY A 584 -21.83 17.73 5.50
C GLY A 584 -21.39 18.92 6.34
N ASP A 585 -20.24 19.54 6.02
CA ASP A 585 -19.74 20.72 6.70
C ASP A 585 -20.67 21.94 6.54
N LYS A 586 -21.28 22.11 5.35
CA LYS A 586 -22.32 23.14 5.14
C LYS A 586 -23.56 22.87 5.97
N LEU A 587 -24.02 21.61 6.03
CA LEU A 587 -25.16 21.21 6.85
C LEU A 587 -24.86 21.41 8.34
N ASN A 588 -23.65 21.09 8.81
CA ASN A 588 -23.20 21.34 10.18
C ASN A 588 -23.20 22.85 10.51
N LEU A 589 -22.72 23.71 9.60
CA LEU A 589 -22.80 25.16 9.77
C LEU A 589 -24.25 25.67 9.85
N ILE A 590 -25.14 25.14 9.00
CA ILE A 590 -26.59 25.46 9.04
C ILE A 590 -27.22 24.99 10.36
N ILE A 591 -26.94 23.77 10.81
CA ILE A 591 -27.39 23.22 12.09
C ILE A 591 -26.92 24.11 13.25
N ASN A 592 -25.65 24.53 13.27
CA ASN A 592 -25.13 25.42 14.30
C ASN A 592 -25.82 26.80 14.28
N SER A 593 -26.15 27.35 13.11
CA SER A 593 -26.94 28.59 13.01
C SER A 593 -28.38 28.43 13.51
N LEU A 594 -29.05 27.33 13.14
CA LEU A 594 -30.41 27.03 13.60
C LEU A 594 -30.47 26.73 15.10
N GLN A 595 -29.46 26.07 15.67
CA GLN A 595 -29.32 25.88 17.11
C GLN A 595 -29.14 27.22 17.84
N LYS A 596 -28.38 28.17 17.27
CA LYS A 596 -28.28 29.52 17.82
C LYS A 596 -29.62 30.24 17.74
N GLU A 597 -30.30 30.24 16.59
CA GLU A 597 -31.61 30.87 16.42
C GLU A 597 -32.67 30.28 17.36
N MET A 598 -32.62 28.96 17.59
CA MET A 598 -33.46 28.26 18.57
C MET A 598 -33.19 28.74 20.00
N ASN A 599 -31.91 28.86 20.40
CA ASN A 599 -31.54 29.38 21.72
C ASN A 599 -31.94 30.85 21.90
N ASP A 600 -31.70 31.68 20.87
CA ASP A 600 -32.13 33.09 20.83
C ASP A 600 -33.66 33.22 20.90
N LEU A 601 -34.42 32.23 20.40
CA LEU A 601 -35.89 32.18 20.48
C LEU A 601 -36.38 31.71 21.86
N ILE A 602 -35.74 30.70 22.45
CA ILE A 602 -36.02 30.22 23.82
C ILE A 602 -35.82 31.37 24.81
N TYR A 603 -34.70 32.09 24.73
CA TYR A 603 -34.42 33.24 25.58
C TYR A 603 -35.46 34.36 25.44
N LYS A 604 -35.90 34.68 24.21
CA LYS A 604 -36.99 35.65 23.97
C LYS A 604 -38.32 35.19 24.55
N TYR A 605 -38.63 33.90 24.49
CA TYR A 605 -39.85 33.33 25.07
C TYR A 605 -39.81 33.35 26.61
N GLU A 606 -38.65 33.06 27.20
CA GLU A 606 -38.40 33.15 28.64
C GLU A 606 -38.60 34.60 29.14
N MET A 607 -37.92 35.58 28.54
CA MET A 607 -38.11 37.00 28.87
C MET A 607 -39.56 37.48 28.67
N ALA A 608 -40.27 37.00 27.65
CA ALA A 608 -41.67 37.31 27.43
C ALA A 608 -42.57 36.70 28.55
N CYS A 609 -42.22 35.51 29.03
CA CYS A 609 -42.90 34.87 30.15
C CYS A 609 -42.60 35.58 31.48
N GLU A 610 -41.36 36.00 31.74
CA GLU A 610 -40.99 36.83 32.89
C GLU A 610 -41.76 38.15 32.89
N SER A 611 -41.76 38.88 31.77
CA SER A 611 -42.50 40.15 31.60
C SER A 611 -44.00 39.97 31.82
N ARG A 612 -44.60 38.91 31.26
CA ARG A 612 -46.01 38.55 31.48
C ARG A 612 -46.29 38.23 32.96
N ASN A 613 -45.41 37.47 33.62
CA ASN A 613 -45.58 37.11 35.02
C ASN A 613 -45.46 38.33 35.94
N TYR A 614 -44.50 39.22 35.67
CA TYR A 614 -44.31 40.49 36.38
C TYR A 614 -45.51 41.43 36.20
N MET A 615 -46.03 41.57 34.98
CA MET A 615 -47.29 42.28 34.72
C MET A 615 -48.48 41.62 35.44
N GLY A 616 -48.52 40.28 35.50
CA GLY A 616 -49.51 39.53 36.27
C GLY A 616 -49.48 39.86 37.77
N ILE A 617 -48.30 39.99 38.37
CA ILE A 617 -48.13 40.42 39.76
C ILE A 617 -48.62 41.87 39.92
N GLN A 618 -48.19 42.81 39.08
CA GLN A 618 -48.66 44.20 39.13
C GLN A 618 -50.19 44.34 39.00
N LEU A 619 -50.83 43.47 38.20
CA LEU A 619 -52.29 43.43 38.06
C LEU A 619 -52.99 42.85 39.29
N ILE A 620 -52.36 41.92 40.02
CA ILE A 620 -52.84 41.45 41.32
C ILE A 620 -52.70 42.57 42.36
N ASP A 621 -51.51 43.17 42.49
CA ASP A 621 -51.26 44.29 43.41
C ASP A 621 -52.28 45.43 43.20
N ARG A 622 -52.55 45.80 41.94
CA ARG A 622 -53.55 46.82 41.57
C ARG A 622 -55.00 46.39 41.84
N ASN A 623 -55.31 45.11 41.76
CA ASN A 623 -56.63 44.60 42.10
C ASN A 623 -56.83 44.56 43.63
N ASP A 624 -55.78 44.26 44.40
CA ASP A 624 -55.79 44.33 45.86
C ASP A 624 -55.87 45.79 46.36
N GLU A 625 -55.14 46.72 45.73
CA GLU A 625 -55.34 48.17 45.91
C GLU A 625 -56.83 48.56 45.67
N LEU A 626 -57.43 48.14 44.56
CA LEU A 626 -58.83 48.40 44.24
C LEU A 626 -59.80 47.78 45.26
N CYS A 627 -59.55 46.56 45.73
CA CYS A 627 -60.35 45.93 46.78
C CYS A 627 -60.29 46.73 48.09
N ILE A 628 -59.11 47.23 48.48
CA ILE A 628 -58.93 48.12 49.63
C ILE A 628 -59.69 49.45 49.42
N TYR A 629 -59.70 50.01 48.21
CA TYR A 629 -60.49 51.20 47.89
C TYR A 629 -62.00 50.96 47.94
N TYR A 630 -62.51 49.81 47.44
CA TYR A 630 -63.92 49.46 47.54
C TYR A 630 -64.37 49.28 49.00
N GLU A 631 -63.59 48.56 49.81
CA GLU A 631 -63.90 48.36 51.23
C GLU A 631 -63.86 49.70 52.00
N LYS A 632 -62.86 50.56 51.72
CA LYS A 632 -62.80 51.92 52.27
C LYS A 632 -63.97 52.79 51.84
N CYS A 633 -64.43 52.67 50.59
CA CYS A 633 -65.60 53.38 50.07
C CYS A 633 -66.88 52.91 50.78
N ASN A 634 -67.09 51.61 50.92
CA ASN A 634 -68.20 51.00 51.67
C ASN A 634 -68.23 51.48 53.14
N ILE A 635 -67.07 51.48 53.82
CA ILE A 635 -66.94 52.03 55.18
C ILE A 635 -67.29 53.52 55.24
N GLN A 636 -66.90 54.31 54.23
CA GLN A 636 -67.25 55.73 54.14
C GLN A 636 -68.74 55.95 53.84
N GLU A 637 -69.34 55.15 52.96
CA GLU A 637 -70.78 55.21 52.63
C GLU A 637 -71.65 54.84 53.84
N ASN A 638 -71.25 53.84 54.62
CA ASN A 638 -71.98 53.48 55.84
C ASN A 638 -71.84 54.56 56.93
N ARG A 639 -70.66 55.18 57.10
CA ARG A 639 -70.50 56.37 57.96
C ARG A 639 -71.31 57.57 57.48
N LEU A 640 -71.50 57.75 56.17
CA LEU A 640 -72.36 58.78 55.61
C LEU A 640 -73.84 58.49 55.92
N LYS A 641 -74.30 57.24 55.81
CA LYS A 641 -75.67 56.83 56.19
C LYS A 641 -75.93 57.03 57.69
N GLU A 642 -74.98 56.64 58.55
CA GLU A 642 -75.03 56.90 59.99
C GLU A 642 -75.08 58.41 60.29
N GLY A 643 -74.24 59.20 59.59
CA GLY A 643 -74.22 60.66 59.68
C GLY A 643 -75.54 61.30 59.24
N GLU A 644 -76.08 60.91 58.09
CA GLU A 644 -77.40 61.35 57.60
C GLU A 644 -78.52 60.99 58.57
N GLN A 645 -78.54 59.77 59.12
CA GLN A 645 -79.54 59.35 60.10
C GLN A 645 -79.45 60.19 61.38
N THR A 646 -78.23 60.49 61.83
CA THR A 646 -77.98 61.38 62.99
C THR A 646 -78.42 62.81 62.69
N ILE A 647 -78.16 63.32 61.48
CA ILE A 647 -78.63 64.66 61.04
C ILE A 647 -80.16 64.70 61.02
N ARG A 648 -80.84 63.71 60.42
CA ARG A 648 -82.31 63.65 60.37
C ARG A 648 -82.93 63.61 61.78
N GLN A 649 -82.33 62.85 62.71
CA GLN A 649 -82.74 62.88 64.12
C GLN A 649 -82.61 64.27 64.73
N LYS A 650 -81.54 65.02 64.43
CA LYS A 650 -81.38 66.42 64.88
C LYS A 650 -82.32 67.39 64.17
N GLU A 651 -82.66 67.19 62.91
CA GLU A 651 -83.70 67.95 62.20
C GLU A 651 -85.09 67.70 62.79
N GLU A 652 -85.39 66.47 63.23
CA GLU A 652 -86.62 66.11 63.94
C GLU A 652 -86.66 66.73 65.35
N GLU A 653 -85.58 66.65 66.13
CA GLU A 653 -85.45 67.36 67.41
C GLU A 653 -85.67 68.88 67.23
N ILE A 654 -85.01 69.50 66.24
CA ILE A 654 -85.16 70.92 65.93
C ILE A 654 -86.60 71.24 65.47
N ARG A 655 -87.25 70.36 64.69
CA ARG A 655 -88.66 70.52 64.30
C ARG A 655 -89.58 70.48 65.52
N MET A 656 -89.36 69.56 66.45
CA MET A 656 -90.13 69.44 67.68
C MET A 656 -89.94 70.67 68.59
N ILE A 657 -88.70 71.11 68.81
CA ILE A 657 -88.40 72.34 69.57
C ILE A 657 -89.05 73.57 68.90
N ASN A 658 -89.09 73.64 67.57
CA ASN A 658 -89.79 74.72 66.86
C ASN A 658 -91.32 74.64 66.97
N LEU A 659 -91.91 73.44 67.05
CA LEU A 659 -93.35 73.26 67.32
C LEU A 659 -93.68 73.67 68.75
N GLU A 660 -92.88 73.25 69.73
CA GLU A 660 -93.00 73.69 71.13
C GLU A 660 -92.84 75.20 71.26
N HIS A 661 -91.86 75.80 70.59
CA HIS A 661 -91.65 77.26 70.62
C HIS A 661 -92.88 78.01 70.05
N LYS A 662 -93.42 77.56 68.92
CA LYS A 662 -94.66 78.12 68.33
C LYS A 662 -95.86 77.93 69.24
N GLU A 663 -95.97 76.80 69.94
CA GLU A 663 -97.03 76.57 70.92
C GLU A 663 -96.90 77.49 72.14
N ARG A 664 -95.67 77.70 72.65
CA ARG A 664 -95.40 78.69 73.70
C ARG A 664 -95.69 80.12 73.25
N GLN A 665 -95.37 80.47 72.00
CA GLN A 665 -95.76 81.76 71.40
C GLN A 665 -97.30 81.90 71.32
N ARG A 666 -98.01 80.86 70.88
CA ARG A 666 -99.49 80.83 70.84
C ARG A 666 -100.10 81.00 72.24
N GLN A 667 -99.53 80.34 73.25
CA GLN A 667 -99.94 80.49 74.66
C GLN A 667 -99.71 81.94 75.15
N LEU A 668 -98.55 82.54 74.85
CA LEU A 668 -98.26 83.94 75.17
C LEU A 668 -99.16 84.93 74.42
N GLU A 669 -99.55 84.65 73.18
CA GLU A 669 -100.54 85.45 72.44
C GLU A 669 -101.93 85.37 73.06
N VAL A 670 -102.39 84.20 73.49
CA VAL A 670 -103.69 84.03 74.16
C VAL A 670 -103.71 84.79 75.48
N VAL A 671 -102.63 84.74 76.27
CA VAL A 671 -102.48 85.53 77.49
C VAL A 671 -102.43 87.04 77.19
N HIS A 672 -101.70 87.47 76.15
CA HIS A 672 -101.72 88.88 75.72
C HIS A 672 -103.10 89.35 75.24
N LYS A 673 -103.94 88.47 74.69
CA LYS A 673 -105.31 88.80 74.26
C LYS A 673 -106.30 88.90 75.43
N SER A 674 -106.08 88.17 76.53
CA SER A 674 -106.91 88.28 77.74
C SER A 674 -106.45 89.38 78.72
N ILE A 675 -105.18 89.81 78.69
CA ILE A 675 -104.69 90.94 79.51
C ILE A 675 -105.56 92.21 79.37
N PRO A 676 -105.97 92.68 78.18
CA PRO A 676 -106.88 93.82 78.02
C PRO A 676 -108.31 93.62 78.56
N GLU A 677 -108.72 92.39 78.88
CA GLU A 677 -109.99 92.12 79.53
C GLU A 677 -109.90 92.30 81.05
N VAL A 678 -108.72 92.11 81.66
CA VAL A 678 -108.55 92.27 83.12
C VAL A 678 -108.85 93.70 83.59
N PRO A 679 -108.38 94.79 82.95
CA PRO A 679 -108.81 96.16 83.29
C PRO A 679 -110.30 96.41 83.03
N LYS A 680 -110.89 95.80 81.99
CA LYS A 680 -112.33 95.93 81.70
C LYS A 680 -113.16 95.23 82.78
N LEU A 681 -112.77 94.04 83.20
CA LEU A 681 -113.39 93.28 84.29
C LEU A 681 -113.18 93.98 85.64
N ALA A 682 -112.01 94.60 85.89
CA ALA A 682 -111.80 95.44 87.07
C ALA A 682 -112.73 96.67 87.06
N ALA A 683 -112.88 97.33 85.90
CA ALA A 683 -113.79 98.46 85.73
C ALA A 683 -115.27 98.04 85.88
N THR A 684 -115.70 96.93 85.27
CA THR A 684 -117.07 96.43 85.45
C THR A 684 -117.32 95.92 86.87
N VAL A 685 -116.34 95.33 87.56
CA VAL A 685 -116.43 95.02 88.99
C VAL A 685 -116.52 96.31 89.83
N HIS A 686 -115.88 97.40 89.43
CA HIS A 686 -115.99 98.69 90.13
C HIS A 686 -117.35 99.36 89.89
N THR A 687 -117.88 99.36 88.66
CA THR A 687 -119.25 99.83 88.38
C THR A 687 -120.30 98.92 88.97
N LEU A 688 -120.09 97.59 88.97
CA LEU A 688 -120.98 96.63 89.62
C LEU A 688 -120.92 96.73 91.14
N LYS A 689 -119.80 97.13 91.75
CA LYS A 689 -119.77 97.51 93.18
C LYS A 689 -120.56 98.79 93.44
N SER A 690 -120.33 99.86 92.67
CA SER A 690 -121.09 101.11 92.82
C SER A 690 -122.60 100.91 92.56
N SER A 691 -122.97 100.06 91.61
CA SER A 691 -124.36 99.65 91.39
C SER A 691 -124.86 98.71 92.49
N LEU A 692 -124.06 97.75 92.97
CA LEU A 692 -124.45 96.88 94.09
C LEU A 692 -124.68 97.67 95.37
N ASP A 693 -123.92 98.73 95.62
CA ASP A 693 -124.10 99.59 96.79
C ASP A 693 -125.36 100.47 96.66
N LYS A 694 -125.69 100.97 95.45
CA LYS A 694 -127.00 101.61 95.16
C LYS A 694 -128.17 100.63 95.19
N GLU A 695 -127.98 99.41 94.70
CA GLU A 695 -128.96 98.34 94.81
C GLU A 695 -129.02 97.78 96.25
N ARG A 696 -128.03 98.03 97.13
CA ARG A 696 -128.09 97.76 98.58
C ARG A 696 -128.85 98.85 99.33
N GLU A 697 -128.75 100.10 98.92
CA GLU A 697 -129.64 101.17 99.38
C GLU A 697 -131.09 100.82 99.01
N LYS A 698 -131.34 100.50 97.73
CA LYS A 698 -132.65 99.98 97.28
C LYS A 698 -133.03 98.65 97.92
N VAL A 699 -132.11 97.74 98.24
CA VAL A 699 -132.44 96.49 98.96
C VAL A 699 -132.71 96.75 100.44
N ASN A 700 -132.23 97.83 101.06
CA ASN A 700 -132.72 98.26 102.37
C ASN A 700 -134.15 98.85 102.29
N GLU A 701 -134.49 99.55 101.21
CA GLU A 701 -135.86 100.01 100.96
C GLU A 701 -136.80 98.84 100.60
N LEU A 702 -136.38 97.98 99.68
CA LEU A 702 -137.12 96.80 99.22
C LEU A 702 -137.11 95.68 100.25
N SER A 703 -136.16 95.56 101.17
CA SER A 703 -136.25 94.58 102.27
C SER A 703 -137.32 94.95 103.29
N LYS A 704 -137.76 96.21 103.35
CA LYS A 704 -138.99 96.63 104.05
C LYS A 704 -140.27 96.34 103.25
N MET A 705 -140.13 95.91 101.99
CA MET A 705 -141.23 95.42 101.13
C MET A 705 -141.15 93.89 100.89
N LEU A 706 -140.01 93.26 101.19
CA LEU A 706 -139.73 91.83 101.06
C LEU A 706 -140.06 91.05 102.35
N GLU A 707 -140.71 91.70 103.32
CA GLU A 707 -141.07 91.10 104.61
C GLU A 707 -142.17 89.99 104.50
N ASN A 708 -142.71 89.75 103.30
CA ASN A 708 -143.56 88.59 102.98
C ASN A 708 -143.29 88.04 101.56
N PRO A 709 -142.42 87.02 101.39
CA PRO A 709 -142.11 86.42 100.09
C PRO A 709 -142.79 85.05 99.87
N ASP A 710 -143.51 84.86 98.75
CA ASP A 710 -143.82 83.53 98.21
C ASP A 710 -144.16 83.56 96.70
N LYS A 711 -143.74 82.54 95.94
CA LYS A 711 -143.79 82.37 94.45
C LYS A 711 -142.87 83.37 93.69
N HIS A 712 -142.18 83.05 92.59
CA HIS A 712 -142.35 82.03 91.53
C HIS A 712 -140.94 81.69 90.88
N PRO A 713 -140.75 80.82 89.84
CA PRO A 713 -139.89 79.63 90.03
C PRO A 713 -138.99 79.14 88.84
N HIS A 714 -137.86 78.52 89.19
CA HIS A 714 -137.15 77.43 88.46
C HIS A 714 -136.61 77.61 87.01
N TRP A 715 -135.62 76.77 86.66
CA TRP A 715 -134.87 76.71 85.39
C TRP A 715 -134.81 75.25 84.84
N ARG A 716 -134.09 74.97 83.73
CA ARG A 716 -134.05 73.64 83.05
C ARG A 716 -132.79 73.38 82.19
N ASP A 717 -132.40 72.10 82.03
CA ASP A 717 -131.20 71.58 81.32
C ASP A 717 -131.45 70.95 79.91
N LEU A 718 -130.37 70.48 79.24
CA LEU A 718 -130.25 69.89 77.88
C LEU A 718 -129.27 68.66 77.84
N GLY A 719 -129.23 67.84 76.77
CA GLY A 719 -128.37 66.63 76.66
C GLY A 719 -128.19 65.99 75.25
N GLY A 720 -127.55 64.81 75.16
CA GLY A 720 -127.27 64.04 73.91
C GLY A 720 -126.58 62.66 74.15
N GLU A 721 -126.39 61.82 73.11
CA GLU A 721 -125.92 60.40 73.17
C GLU A 721 -124.91 59.98 72.04
N ASP A 722 -124.29 58.80 72.17
CA ASP A 722 -123.23 58.21 71.31
C ASP A 722 -123.66 56.93 70.52
N PRO A 723 -122.94 56.50 69.45
CA PRO A 723 -123.33 55.40 68.54
C PRO A 723 -122.81 53.98 68.90
N ASP A 724 -123.46 52.96 68.32
CA ASP A 724 -123.40 51.54 68.74
C ASP A 724 -122.40 50.63 67.98
N GLN A 725 -122.05 49.48 68.57
CA GLN A 725 -120.88 48.65 68.28
C GLN A 725 -120.99 47.73 67.05
N GLU A 726 -122.20 47.29 66.65
CA GLU A 726 -122.37 46.44 65.45
C GLU A 726 -121.91 47.16 64.17
N ALA A 727 -122.13 48.48 64.09
CA ALA A 727 -121.73 49.31 62.96
C ALA A 727 -120.20 49.38 62.75
N LEU A 728 -119.42 49.17 63.81
CA LEU A 728 -117.96 49.04 63.75
C LEU A 728 -117.53 47.66 63.26
N GLN A 729 -118.16 46.59 63.73
CA GLN A 729 -117.81 45.21 63.35
C GLN A 729 -118.10 44.92 61.86
N ALA A 730 -119.24 45.36 61.34
CA ALA A 730 -119.57 45.24 59.91
C ALA A 730 -118.52 45.92 59.00
N LYS A 731 -117.89 46.99 59.48
CA LYS A 731 -116.86 47.73 58.74
C LYS A 731 -115.48 47.07 58.77
N ILE A 732 -115.21 46.18 59.74
CA ILE A 732 -113.96 45.41 59.83
C ILE A 732 -113.98 44.27 58.80
N GLN A 733 -115.06 43.48 58.72
CA GLN A 733 -115.16 42.35 57.78
C GLN A 733 -114.93 42.77 56.31
N VAL A 734 -115.52 43.90 55.89
CA VAL A 734 -115.35 44.47 54.53
C VAL A 734 -113.90 44.88 54.21
N LEU A 735 -113.08 45.16 55.24
CA LEU A 735 -111.65 45.44 55.08
C LEU A 735 -110.81 44.15 55.05
N GLU A 736 -111.19 43.13 55.81
CA GLU A 736 -110.53 41.81 55.83
C GLU A 736 -110.72 41.04 54.51
N GLU A 737 -111.94 41.05 53.95
CA GLU A 737 -112.23 40.46 52.64
C GLU A 737 -111.42 41.14 51.52
N ARG A 738 -111.35 42.49 51.54
CA ARG A 738 -110.47 43.26 50.64
C ARG A 738 -108.98 42.99 50.83
N LEU A 739 -108.55 42.63 52.04
CA LEU A 739 -107.16 42.26 52.32
C LEU A 739 -106.82 40.90 51.72
N ASN A 740 -107.72 39.91 51.83
CA ASN A 740 -107.50 38.57 51.30
C ASN A 740 -107.51 38.56 49.76
N ASN A 741 -108.45 39.24 49.11
CA ASN A 741 -108.46 39.39 47.65
C ASN A 741 -107.16 40.03 47.10
N LYS A 742 -106.50 40.90 47.90
CA LYS A 742 -105.17 41.45 47.56
C LYS A 742 -104.00 40.50 47.78
N LYS A 743 -104.12 39.49 48.66
CA LYS A 743 -103.09 38.45 48.86
C LYS A 743 -103.10 37.43 47.72
N GLU A 744 -104.28 37.01 47.26
CA GLU A 744 -104.40 36.10 46.10
C GLU A 744 -103.83 36.77 44.83
N ASN A 745 -104.18 38.04 44.59
CA ASN A 745 -103.60 38.87 43.53
C ASN A 745 -102.07 39.13 43.65
N LEU A 746 -101.45 38.79 44.78
CA LEU A 746 -100.00 38.80 44.96
C LEU A 746 -99.40 37.44 44.58
N LEU A 747 -99.97 36.36 45.12
CA LEU A 747 -99.56 34.97 44.85
C LEU A 747 -99.61 34.62 43.35
N GLU A 748 -100.64 35.06 42.63
CA GLU A 748 -100.72 34.89 41.17
C GLU A 748 -99.55 35.56 40.44
N LYS A 749 -99.10 36.72 40.93
CA LYS A 749 -97.99 37.48 40.31
C LYS A 749 -96.62 36.94 40.69
N GLU A 750 -96.49 36.38 41.90
CA GLU A 750 -95.30 35.64 42.32
C GLU A 750 -95.12 34.37 41.48
N LEU A 751 -96.21 33.62 41.24
CA LEU A 751 -96.19 32.45 40.35
C LEU A 751 -95.78 32.81 38.91
N VAL A 752 -96.37 33.86 38.33
CA VAL A 752 -95.99 34.37 36.99
C VAL A 752 -94.55 34.86 36.96
N TYR A 753 -94.06 35.48 38.04
CA TYR A 753 -92.66 35.91 38.14
C TYR A 753 -91.70 34.71 38.18
N GLU A 754 -92.03 33.64 38.91
CA GLU A 754 -91.26 32.39 38.88
C GLU A 754 -91.25 31.75 37.49
N GLU A 755 -92.38 31.67 36.79
CA GLU A 755 -92.44 31.14 35.41
C GLU A 755 -91.59 31.96 34.43
N VAL A 756 -91.71 33.29 34.48
CA VAL A 756 -90.93 34.21 33.62
C VAL A 756 -89.43 34.13 33.95
N SER A 757 -89.06 34.04 35.24
CA SER A 757 -87.66 33.88 35.64
C SER A 757 -87.09 32.54 35.17
N ASN A 758 -87.83 31.43 35.34
CA ASN A 758 -87.47 30.12 34.81
C ASN A 758 -87.32 30.11 33.29
N LEU A 759 -88.18 30.84 32.56
CA LEU A 759 -88.08 30.98 31.10
C LEU A 759 -86.85 31.80 30.69
N ALA A 760 -86.56 32.90 31.40
CA ALA A 760 -85.39 33.74 31.17
C ALA A 760 -84.07 32.99 31.47
N GLU A 761 -84.03 32.15 32.50
CA GLU A 761 -82.87 31.29 32.78
C GLU A 761 -82.68 30.21 31.72
N LYS A 762 -83.76 29.56 31.25
CA LYS A 762 -83.70 28.60 30.13
C LYS A 762 -83.17 29.24 28.85
N LEU A 763 -83.62 30.45 28.52
CA LEU A 763 -83.12 31.22 27.38
C LEU A 763 -81.65 31.64 27.55
N ARG A 764 -81.23 32.05 28.77
CA ARG A 764 -79.81 32.29 29.09
C ARG A 764 -78.95 31.03 28.94
N ALA A 765 -79.43 29.88 29.40
CA ALA A 765 -78.73 28.61 29.27
C ALA A 765 -78.55 28.21 27.80
N GLN A 766 -79.60 28.32 26.99
CA GLN A 766 -79.52 28.07 25.54
C GLN A 766 -78.56 29.04 24.83
N ALA A 767 -78.58 30.33 25.19
CA ALA A 767 -77.65 31.32 24.65
C ALA A 767 -76.18 31.05 25.06
N LEU A 768 -75.94 30.56 26.27
CA LEU A 768 -74.61 30.18 26.76
C LEU A 768 -74.09 28.90 26.10
N ASP A 769 -74.94 27.92 25.81
CA ASP A 769 -74.51 26.68 25.16
C ASP A 769 -74.27 26.88 23.66
N GLY A 770 -75.15 27.65 22.98
CA GLY A 770 -74.92 28.12 21.61
C GLY A 770 -73.64 28.94 21.44
N ARG A 771 -73.15 29.60 22.50
CA ARG A 771 -71.86 30.31 22.51
C ARG A 771 -70.65 29.39 22.40
N LYS A 772 -70.72 28.13 22.87
CA LYS A 772 -69.64 27.15 22.65
C LYS A 772 -69.58 26.69 21.20
N SER A 773 -70.74 26.29 20.65
CA SER A 773 -70.83 25.85 19.25
C SER A 773 -70.37 26.95 18.27
N THR A 774 -70.76 28.20 18.51
CA THR A 774 -70.28 29.34 17.70
C THR A 774 -68.80 29.67 17.92
N LEU A 775 -68.23 29.43 19.09
CA LEU A 775 -66.77 29.54 19.32
C LEU A 775 -66.02 28.47 18.51
N GLU A 776 -66.41 27.20 18.61
CA GLU A 776 -65.80 26.12 17.82
C GLU A 776 -65.89 26.36 16.30
N ILE A 777 -67.02 26.93 15.83
CA ILE A 777 -67.19 27.31 14.43
C ILE A 777 -66.24 28.46 14.05
N ALA A 778 -66.07 29.45 14.92
CA ALA A 778 -65.13 30.55 14.71
C ALA A 778 -63.66 30.08 14.70
N GLU A 779 -63.29 29.15 15.58
CA GLU A 779 -61.97 28.50 15.59
C GLU A 779 -61.73 27.71 14.31
N LYS A 780 -62.68 26.86 13.89
CA LYS A 780 -62.61 26.10 12.62
C LYS A 780 -62.52 27.05 11.41
N ILE A 781 -63.25 28.17 11.40
CA ILE A 781 -63.15 29.20 10.35
C ILE A 781 -61.78 29.88 10.33
N ASN A 782 -61.18 30.16 11.49
CA ASN A 782 -59.84 30.75 11.58
C ASN A 782 -58.76 29.75 11.16
N GLU A 783 -58.89 28.46 11.50
CA GLU A 783 -58.04 27.40 10.96
C GLU A 783 -58.15 27.31 9.44
N TYR A 784 -59.36 27.28 8.87
CA TYR A 784 -59.53 27.22 7.42
C TYR A 784 -58.98 28.47 6.73
N LYS A 785 -59.10 29.66 7.32
CA LYS A 785 -58.44 30.88 6.83
C LYS A 785 -56.92 30.74 6.85
N ALA A 786 -56.32 30.30 7.96
CA ALA A 786 -54.87 30.08 8.07
C ALA A 786 -54.36 29.08 7.02
N ARG A 787 -55.01 27.91 6.92
CA ARG A 787 -54.72 26.88 5.90
C ARG A 787 -54.85 27.45 4.48
N THR A 788 -55.84 28.29 4.22
CA THR A 788 -56.03 28.95 2.91
C THR A 788 -54.94 29.98 2.63
N THR A 789 -54.52 30.79 3.60
CA THR A 789 -53.40 31.73 3.44
C THR A 789 -52.06 31.02 3.23
N ASP A 790 -51.86 29.86 3.87
CA ASP A 790 -50.63 29.07 3.69
C ASP A 790 -50.60 28.30 2.38
N LEU A 791 -51.75 27.77 1.94
CA LEU A 791 -51.90 27.22 0.59
C LEU A 791 -51.69 28.31 -0.47
N SER A 792 -52.21 29.52 -0.24
CA SER A 792 -52.00 30.67 -1.13
C SER A 792 -50.54 31.11 -1.17
N ARG A 793 -49.83 31.12 -0.03
CA ARG A 793 -48.38 31.38 0.02
C ARG A 793 -47.57 30.30 -0.69
N LYS A 794 -47.92 29.02 -0.53
CA LYS A 794 -47.30 27.90 -1.28
C LYS A 794 -47.56 28.00 -2.78
N MET A 795 -48.77 28.38 -3.18
CA MET A 795 -49.12 28.61 -4.59
C MET A 795 -48.38 29.80 -5.19
N LEU A 796 -48.23 30.91 -4.45
CA LEU A 796 -47.42 32.05 -4.88
C LEU A 796 -45.93 31.68 -4.98
N ALA A 797 -45.42 30.84 -4.06
CA ALA A 797 -44.07 30.30 -4.14
C ALA A 797 -43.88 29.46 -5.42
N THR A 798 -44.72 28.45 -5.67
CA THR A 798 -44.58 27.60 -6.86
C THR A 798 -44.83 28.36 -8.17
N VAL A 799 -45.69 29.39 -8.19
CA VAL A 799 -45.85 30.31 -9.33
C VAL A 799 -44.59 31.17 -9.53
N SER A 800 -43.94 31.64 -8.46
CA SER A 800 -42.68 32.39 -8.56
C SER A 800 -41.51 31.51 -9.00
N GLU A 801 -41.46 30.25 -8.56
CA GLU A 801 -40.51 29.24 -9.02
C GLU A 801 -40.73 28.94 -10.52
N LEU A 802 -41.98 28.70 -10.94
CA LEU A 802 -42.34 28.54 -12.36
C LEU A 802 -41.93 29.75 -13.20
N SER A 803 -42.17 30.97 -12.72
CA SER A 803 -41.77 32.20 -13.40
C SER A 803 -40.24 32.31 -13.52
N MET A 804 -39.50 31.95 -12.47
CA MET A 804 -38.03 31.90 -12.51
C MET A 804 -37.53 30.82 -13.47
N PHE A 805 -38.15 29.63 -13.50
CA PHE A 805 -37.80 28.57 -14.44
C PHE A 805 -38.13 28.94 -15.89
N GLN A 806 -39.26 29.61 -16.16
CA GLN A 806 -39.59 30.16 -17.47
C GLN A 806 -38.60 31.23 -17.91
N SER A 807 -38.24 32.18 -17.03
CA SER A 807 -37.21 33.19 -17.29
C SER A 807 -35.84 32.55 -17.57
N LYS A 808 -35.46 31.53 -16.81
CA LYS A 808 -34.22 30.77 -17.01
C LYS A 808 -34.23 29.98 -18.32
N ALA A 809 -35.36 29.38 -18.70
CA ALA A 809 -35.51 28.66 -19.97
C ALA A 809 -35.42 29.62 -21.17
N LEU A 810 -36.10 30.77 -21.11
CA LEU A 810 -36.00 31.83 -22.13
C LEU A 810 -34.56 32.33 -22.26
N LYS A 811 -33.85 32.56 -21.14
CA LYS A 811 -32.44 32.95 -21.19
C LYS A 811 -31.55 31.85 -21.77
N MET A 812 -31.74 30.59 -21.39
CA MET A 812 -30.99 29.48 -21.98
C MET A 812 -31.27 29.29 -23.48
N GLN A 813 -32.47 29.66 -23.95
CA GLN A 813 -32.77 29.70 -25.38
C GLN A 813 -32.10 30.89 -26.08
N GLN A 814 -32.05 32.08 -25.47
CA GLN A 814 -31.28 33.21 -25.99
C GLN A 814 -29.77 32.89 -26.05
N ASP A 815 -29.20 32.34 -24.97
CA ASP A 815 -27.81 31.88 -24.92
C ASP A 815 -27.53 30.85 -26.04
N LYS A 816 -28.49 29.95 -26.34
CA LYS A 816 -28.41 28.98 -27.45
C LYS A 816 -28.43 29.68 -28.82
N GLU A 817 -29.40 30.57 -29.07
CA GLU A 817 -29.55 31.31 -30.33
C GLU A 817 -28.32 32.21 -30.60
N GLU A 818 -27.71 32.79 -29.57
CA GLU A 818 -26.42 33.49 -29.69
C GLU A 818 -25.27 32.55 -30.07
N LYS A 819 -25.18 31.34 -29.50
CA LYS A 819 -24.11 30.39 -29.87
C LYS A 819 -24.31 29.78 -31.25
N GLU A 820 -25.55 29.54 -31.66
CA GLU A 820 -25.86 29.10 -33.03
C GLU A 820 -25.47 30.18 -34.04
N ARG A 821 -25.79 31.46 -33.80
CA ARG A 821 -25.30 32.58 -34.64
C ARG A 821 -23.78 32.66 -34.71
N VAL A 822 -23.07 32.50 -33.60
CA VAL A 822 -21.59 32.51 -33.60
C VAL A 822 -21.02 31.32 -34.40
N ILE A 823 -21.70 30.17 -34.40
CA ILE A 823 -21.32 29.01 -35.22
C ILE A 823 -21.62 29.29 -36.70
N ASP A 824 -22.78 29.86 -37.03
CA ASP A 824 -23.16 30.21 -38.41
C ASP A 824 -22.21 31.27 -38.99
N GLU A 825 -21.85 32.30 -38.23
CA GLU A 825 -20.83 33.29 -38.63
C GLU A 825 -19.46 32.65 -38.82
N ALA A 826 -19.04 31.74 -37.93
CA ALA A 826 -17.77 31.03 -38.04
C ALA A 826 -17.73 30.09 -39.27
N MET A 827 -18.84 29.43 -39.59
CA MET A 827 -18.97 28.62 -40.80
C MET A 827 -18.99 29.47 -42.06
N ALA A 828 -19.68 30.62 -42.06
CA ALA A 828 -19.68 31.55 -43.18
C ALA A 828 -18.28 32.15 -43.46
N ARG A 829 -17.54 32.54 -42.41
CA ARG A 829 -16.14 32.97 -42.51
C ARG A 829 -15.24 31.88 -43.08
N LEU A 830 -15.38 30.64 -42.60
CA LEU A 830 -14.63 29.49 -43.10
C LEU A 830 -14.93 29.18 -44.58
N GLN A 831 -16.20 29.28 -45.00
CA GLN A 831 -16.59 29.14 -46.42
C GLN A 831 -16.02 30.26 -47.31
N GLN A 832 -15.78 31.44 -46.74
CA GLN A 832 -15.11 32.58 -47.41
C GLN A 832 -13.57 32.49 -47.33
N GLY A 833 -13.00 31.41 -46.77
CA GLY A 833 -11.55 31.22 -46.63
C GLY A 833 -10.90 32.05 -45.53
N MET A 834 -11.68 32.69 -44.65
CA MET A 834 -11.20 33.47 -43.51
C MET A 834 -11.17 32.63 -42.21
N PRO A 835 -10.37 33.03 -41.21
CA PRO A 835 -10.36 32.37 -39.90
C PRO A 835 -11.77 32.29 -39.28
N PRO A 836 -12.20 31.12 -38.74
CA PRO A 836 -13.54 30.95 -38.17
C PRO A 836 -13.84 31.91 -37.00
N THR A 837 -12.82 32.28 -36.24
CA THR A 837 -12.88 33.29 -35.18
C THR A 837 -11.60 34.12 -35.15
N ASP A 838 -11.69 35.38 -34.74
CA ASP A 838 -10.58 36.34 -34.74
C ASP A 838 -9.38 35.88 -33.88
N THR A 839 -9.62 35.00 -32.90
CA THR A 839 -8.58 34.41 -32.06
C THR A 839 -7.88 33.20 -32.69
N ALA A 840 -8.49 32.52 -33.67
CA ALA A 840 -7.98 31.27 -34.23
C ALA A 840 -6.66 31.47 -35.00
N GLU A 841 -6.53 32.57 -35.75
CA GLU A 841 -5.29 32.96 -36.41
C GLU A 841 -4.15 33.20 -35.40
N SER A 842 -4.47 33.94 -34.32
CA SER A 842 -3.58 34.15 -33.17
C SER A 842 -3.24 32.87 -32.39
N GLU A 843 -3.93 31.75 -32.59
CA GLU A 843 -3.57 30.44 -32.02
C GLU A 843 -2.77 29.60 -33.00
N TRP A 844 -3.11 29.63 -34.28
CA TRP A 844 -2.32 29.02 -35.35
C TRP A 844 -0.89 29.58 -35.40
N GLU A 845 -0.72 30.92 -35.34
CA GLU A 845 0.61 31.52 -35.25
C GLU A 845 1.41 31.11 -34.00
N LYS A 846 0.75 30.74 -32.89
CA LYS A 846 1.44 30.26 -31.67
C LYS A 846 1.90 28.81 -31.85
N ILE A 847 1.11 27.99 -32.53
CA ILE A 847 1.45 26.60 -32.87
C ILE A 847 2.65 26.58 -33.83
N GLU A 848 2.61 27.37 -34.90
CA GLU A 848 3.70 27.36 -35.89
C GLU A 848 5.00 27.96 -35.31
N ARG A 849 4.93 29.03 -34.50
CA ARG A 849 6.08 29.56 -33.74
C ARG A 849 6.62 28.59 -32.68
N LYS A 850 5.84 27.60 -32.24
CA LYS A 850 6.29 26.52 -31.35
C LYS A 850 6.98 25.40 -32.14
N ARG A 851 6.41 24.99 -33.28
CA ARG A 851 6.98 24.01 -34.21
C ARG A 851 8.37 24.43 -34.70
N VAL A 852 8.51 25.63 -35.27
CA VAL A 852 9.81 26.16 -35.76
C VAL A 852 10.88 26.16 -34.67
N ARG A 853 10.51 26.47 -33.42
CA ARG A 853 11.41 26.42 -32.26
C ARG A 853 11.84 25.00 -31.90
N GLU A 854 10.93 24.03 -32.02
CA GLU A 854 11.21 22.62 -31.72
C GLU A 854 12.13 21.99 -32.78
N ASP A 855 11.99 22.36 -34.05
CA ASP A 855 12.89 21.94 -35.12
C ASP A 855 14.29 22.58 -34.98
N GLN A 856 14.39 23.89 -34.72
CA GLN A 856 15.68 24.56 -34.42
C GLN A 856 16.42 23.92 -33.24
N ASN A 857 15.70 23.59 -32.15
CA ASN A 857 16.26 22.87 -31.00
C ASN A 857 16.75 21.45 -31.34
N ARG A 858 16.25 20.86 -32.44
CA ARG A 858 16.64 19.53 -32.92
C ARG A 858 17.94 19.59 -33.71
N GLU A 859 18.10 20.62 -34.55
CA GLU A 859 19.32 20.88 -35.32
C GLU A 859 20.50 21.24 -34.40
N GLU A 860 20.31 22.15 -33.42
CA GLU A 860 21.36 22.47 -32.43
C GLU A 860 21.84 21.23 -31.66
N ARG A 861 20.94 20.31 -31.32
CA ARG A 861 21.28 19.05 -30.62
C ARG A 861 22.09 18.10 -31.51
N MET A 862 21.85 18.09 -32.82
CA MET A 862 22.64 17.32 -33.78
C MET A 862 24.05 17.92 -33.94
N GLN A 863 24.14 19.24 -34.13
CA GLN A 863 25.43 19.93 -34.24
C GLN A 863 26.27 19.78 -32.96
N ARG A 864 25.66 19.93 -31.77
CA ARG A 864 26.35 19.69 -30.48
C ARG A 864 26.89 18.27 -30.34
N LYS A 865 26.15 17.24 -30.77
CA LYS A 865 26.62 15.85 -30.75
C LYS A 865 27.85 15.63 -31.66
N ILE A 866 27.84 16.22 -32.85
CA ILE A 866 28.97 16.14 -33.79
C ILE A 866 30.20 16.82 -33.18
N LEU A 867 30.03 18.00 -32.57
CA LEU A 867 31.12 18.73 -31.91
C LEU A 867 31.67 17.97 -30.68
N GLU A 868 30.80 17.33 -29.89
CA GLU A 868 31.20 16.57 -28.71
C GLU A 868 31.91 15.23 -29.05
N GLN A 869 31.75 14.72 -30.27
CA GLN A 869 32.51 13.56 -30.77
C GLN A 869 33.94 13.92 -31.26
N GLN A 870 34.27 15.20 -31.42
CA GLN A 870 35.57 15.65 -31.95
C GLN A 870 36.58 16.10 -30.87
N LEU A 871 36.27 15.89 -29.58
CA LEU A 871 37.09 16.34 -28.45
C LEU A 871 37.84 15.18 -27.75
N PRO A 872 39.16 15.31 -27.49
CA PRO A 872 39.95 14.29 -26.78
C PRO A 872 39.44 13.99 -25.36
N THR A 873 39.65 12.75 -24.90
CA THR A 873 39.00 12.16 -23.73
C THR A 873 39.60 12.54 -22.36
N ILE A 874 40.63 13.39 -22.30
CA ILE A 874 41.31 13.77 -21.04
C ILE A 874 41.03 15.24 -20.71
N GLY A 875 39.98 15.46 -19.93
CA GLY A 875 39.61 16.77 -19.38
C GLY A 875 38.30 16.71 -18.60
N THR A 876 38.25 17.32 -17.41
CA THR A 876 37.05 17.35 -16.56
C THR A 876 35.97 18.23 -17.19
N LYS A 877 34.93 17.61 -17.76
CA LYS A 877 33.78 18.33 -18.35
C LYS A 877 33.05 19.14 -17.27
N THR A 878 33.06 20.47 -17.43
CA THR A 878 32.27 21.41 -16.60
C THR A 878 31.38 22.28 -17.47
N HIS A 879 30.14 22.54 -17.03
CA HIS A 879 29.21 23.45 -17.72
C HIS A 879 29.34 24.93 -17.28
N ALA A 880 30.35 25.26 -16.48
CA ALA A 880 30.67 26.66 -16.17
C ALA A 880 31.36 27.32 -17.37
N LEU A 881 30.80 28.42 -17.88
CA LEU A 881 31.49 29.25 -18.86
C LEU A 881 32.80 29.78 -18.25
N PRO A 882 33.95 29.67 -18.94
CA PRO A 882 35.19 30.26 -18.46
C PRO A 882 35.03 31.77 -18.35
N ARG A 883 35.38 32.35 -17.19
CA ARG A 883 35.26 33.79 -16.97
C ARG A 883 36.15 34.54 -17.98
N PRO A 884 35.64 35.54 -18.72
CA PRO A 884 36.46 36.34 -19.61
C PRO A 884 37.55 37.07 -18.83
N ASN A 885 38.82 36.73 -19.10
CA ASN A 885 39.98 37.36 -18.44
C ASN A 885 40.27 38.80 -18.92
N SER A 886 39.47 39.32 -19.86
CA SER A 886 39.40 40.74 -20.19
C SER A 886 38.02 41.10 -20.72
N TYR A 887 37.53 42.28 -20.34
CA TYR A 887 36.35 42.94 -20.91
C TYR A 887 36.75 44.30 -21.51
N MET A 888 37.64 44.26 -22.51
CA MET A 888 37.98 45.41 -23.36
C MET A 888 38.17 44.99 -24.82
N PRO A 889 37.85 45.86 -25.81
CA PRO A 889 38.20 45.66 -27.21
C PRO A 889 39.73 45.57 -27.44
N ALA A 890 40.13 45.03 -28.59
CA ALA A 890 41.50 44.57 -28.85
C ALA A 890 42.58 45.68 -28.93
N ASP A 891 42.19 46.95 -29.08
CA ASP A 891 43.07 48.00 -29.61
C ASP A 891 43.88 48.80 -28.57
N ILE A 892 43.75 48.49 -27.26
CA ILE A 892 44.48 49.21 -26.20
C ILE A 892 45.20 48.22 -25.26
N GLN A 893 46.50 48.06 -25.47
CA GLN A 893 47.38 47.27 -24.61
C GLN A 893 48.16 48.18 -23.64
N ILE A 894 47.78 48.20 -22.36
CA ILE A 894 48.65 48.37 -21.16
C ILE A 894 47.81 47.96 -19.93
N PRO A 895 48.23 46.99 -19.11
CA PRO A 895 47.50 46.63 -17.90
C PRO A 895 47.65 47.68 -16.79
N ARG A 896 46.54 48.01 -16.12
CA ARG A 896 46.57 48.54 -14.74
C ARG A 896 45.87 47.55 -13.81
N PRO A 897 46.40 47.29 -12.61
CA PRO A 897 45.71 46.45 -11.63
C PRO A 897 44.46 47.18 -11.12
N TYR A 898 43.33 46.46 -11.08
CA TYR A 898 42.11 46.95 -10.43
C TYR A 898 42.31 47.03 -8.91
N GLY A 899 41.82 48.11 -8.29
CA GLY A 899 41.79 48.25 -6.83
C GLY A 899 40.71 47.38 -6.18
N SER A 900 40.43 47.66 -4.90
CA SER A 900 39.60 46.86 -3.98
C SER A 900 38.14 46.59 -4.39
N PHE A 901 37.69 47.08 -5.55
CA PHE A 901 36.33 46.96 -6.05
C PHE A 901 36.34 46.52 -7.52
N ALA A 902 36.21 45.20 -7.76
CA ALA A 902 36.06 44.65 -9.10
C ALA A 902 34.60 44.79 -9.59
N PRO A 903 34.35 45.09 -10.88
CA PRO A 903 32.97 45.21 -11.40
C PRO A 903 32.20 43.88 -11.32
N PHE A 904 31.01 43.92 -10.71
CA PHE A 904 30.08 42.79 -10.70
C PHE A 904 29.16 42.85 -11.92
N MET A 905 29.10 41.78 -12.70
CA MET A 905 28.13 41.62 -13.80
C MET A 905 26.81 41.07 -13.23
N PRO A 906 25.67 41.79 -13.35
CA PRO A 906 24.39 41.30 -12.87
C PRO A 906 23.93 40.07 -13.68
N SER A 907 23.51 39.02 -12.98
CA SER A 907 22.83 37.88 -13.59
C SER A 907 21.42 38.26 -14.05
N GLU A 908 20.99 37.81 -15.24
CA GLU A 908 19.64 38.05 -15.73
C GLU A 908 18.56 37.51 -14.77
N PRO A 909 17.44 38.24 -14.59
CA PRO A 909 16.36 37.80 -13.69
C PRO A 909 15.64 36.58 -14.27
N GLY A 910 15.72 35.46 -13.56
CA GLY A 910 15.10 34.19 -13.95
C GLY A 910 13.58 34.29 -14.17
N SER A 911 13.07 33.49 -15.12
CA SER A 911 11.70 33.58 -15.65
C SER A 911 10.55 33.35 -14.64
N SER A 912 10.84 33.01 -13.38
CA SER A 912 9.86 32.86 -12.31
C SER A 912 9.32 34.19 -11.76
N MET A 913 10.03 35.32 -11.90
CA MET A 913 9.58 36.63 -11.39
C MET A 913 8.52 37.33 -12.26
N ARG A 914 7.49 36.60 -12.71
CA ARG A 914 6.32 37.18 -13.43
C ARG A 914 5.04 37.25 -12.59
N HIS A 915 5.09 36.83 -11.32
CA HIS A 915 3.92 36.76 -10.43
C HIS A 915 4.11 37.56 -9.12
N ILE A 916 4.36 38.86 -9.22
CA ILE A 916 4.15 39.80 -8.11
C ILE A 916 2.96 40.69 -8.48
N LEU A 917 1.79 40.38 -7.93
CA LEU A 917 0.60 41.22 -8.02
C LEU A 917 0.84 42.53 -7.25
N LYS A 918 0.73 43.68 -7.92
CA LYS A 918 0.72 44.98 -7.24
C LYS A 918 -0.50 45.05 -6.32
N PRO A 919 -0.37 45.47 -5.05
CA PRO A 919 -1.51 45.61 -4.15
C PRO A 919 -2.46 46.69 -4.68
N LYS A 920 -3.76 46.40 -4.72
CA LYS A 920 -4.78 47.42 -4.97
C LYS A 920 -4.89 48.31 -3.73
N VAL A 921 -4.76 49.61 -3.92
CA VAL A 921 -5.13 50.62 -2.92
C VAL A 921 -6.65 50.54 -2.71
N ARG A 922 -7.11 50.62 -1.46
CA ARG A 922 -8.54 50.78 -1.16
C ARG A 922 -8.93 52.23 -1.37
N GLU A 923 -10.07 52.45 -2.02
CA GLU A 923 -10.69 53.77 -2.11
C GLU A 923 -11.13 54.22 -0.69
N ILE A 924 -11.08 55.52 -0.44
CA ILE A 924 -11.48 56.12 0.84
C ILE A 924 -12.91 56.64 0.63
N GLU A 925 -13.84 56.09 1.41
CA GLU A 925 -15.22 56.57 1.47
C GLU A 925 -15.29 57.94 2.16
N TYR A 926 -16.21 58.80 1.69
CA TYR A 926 -16.54 60.12 2.22
C TYR A 926 -18.06 60.21 2.43
#